data_AF-A0A0W1FBH1-F1
#
_entry.id   AF-A0A0W1FBH1-F1
#
_cell.length_a   1.000
_cell.length_b   1.000
_cell.length_c   1.000
_cell.angle_alpha   90.00
_cell.angle_beta   90.00
_cell.angle_gamma   90.00
#
_symmetry.space_group_name_H-M   'P 1'
#
loop_
_entity.id
_entity.type
_entity.pdbx_description
1 polymer ?
#
loop_
_entity_poly.entity_id
_entity_poly.type
_entity_poly.pdbx_seq_one_letter_code
_entity_poly.pdbx_strand_id
1 'polypeptide(L)'
;MLVSAAHPALARDLLVSDQAQYQVAVKKAQPGDNIILADGEWRDFQIVFTGTGTADKPIALTAQTRGKVLLTGQSNLRIGGRHLLVSGLVFKNGSSPTGEVIAFRRDSKTLASDTRVTEVVIDGYSKPDRRAEDIWVALYGTGNRVDHSHFEGKTNSGVTLAVIRRAGDPLDNRHRIDHNYFGPRPPLGSNGGETIRIGTSEESLSASNSIVERNIFDRTSGEVEIVSVKSGGNILRENLVLEAQGAFVLRHGNGNIVERNIFLGKGVPDTGGVRVINRDQQVRGNYFEGLSGSSFKSALSVMNGVPNSVINRYHQVANARIENNSIIDSARITLAAGADAERSAAPVDSRFERNLIVGTKGEDPFRAEGEIGGIALAGNVEAKVAKPLLGAGVEQREVTLERAANGLLYPTDPALAAVGAPRDLQPVTRAEVGASWYRGEAPEAAFGTGATHPLAAGASLAAAVAESRAGDTLSLAAGTYEVAAPLALRHRLTIAGAKDAKPVLRVAAGLARIEGGGGLRLENLDIDARGAAGEGALIAVGPGAAPNYSLTLDGVSVAGPGKGRLDGIVMAPGTFADDVIITNSAFAEMGVVVAATGEQEAKGWYPMERLTVTGSHFARVAMVADLLRKGSDESTFGPWFAMTGSSVADSGADGASLRISGAQHAEIVQNNFAKSDGIVVIHSVGAPETRIASNAFAATPAPRIEELAWKGPPRGLVEGNVEARP
;
A
#
# COMPACT_ATOMS: atom_id res chain seq x y z
N MET A 1 -35.06 56.11 24.56
CA MET A 1 -33.95 55.15 24.39
C MET A 1 -34.35 53.85 25.07
N LEU A 2 -34.69 52.81 24.31
CA LEU A 2 -34.89 51.47 24.84
C LEU A 2 -33.52 50.77 24.85
N VAL A 3 -32.95 50.59 26.04
CA VAL A 3 -31.73 49.80 26.25
C VAL A 3 -32.13 48.32 26.13
N SER A 4 -31.77 47.70 25.01
CA SER A 4 -31.88 46.24 24.85
C SER A 4 -30.75 45.60 25.67
N ALA A 5 -31.11 44.99 26.79
CA ALA A 5 -30.21 44.15 27.56
C ALA A 5 -29.99 42.82 26.80
N ALA A 6 -28.91 42.77 26.01
CA ALA A 6 -28.44 41.53 25.42
C ALA A 6 -27.99 40.58 26.55
N HIS A 7 -28.83 39.59 26.85
CA HIS A 7 -28.43 38.50 27.72
C HIS A 7 -27.36 37.68 26.99
N PRO A 8 -26.22 37.33 27.63
CA PRO A 8 -25.26 36.43 27.02
C PRO A 8 -25.96 35.10 26.72
N ALA A 9 -26.10 34.75 25.44
CA ALA A 9 -26.63 33.46 25.05
C ALA A 9 -25.71 32.37 25.61
N LEU A 10 -26.27 31.53 26.50
CA LEU A 10 -25.61 30.34 27.02
C LEU A 10 -25.46 29.33 25.87
N ALA A 11 -24.32 28.62 25.84
CA ALA A 11 -24.09 27.49 24.96
C ALA A 11 -25.20 26.44 25.14
N ARG A 12 -25.86 26.01 24.06
CA ARG A 12 -26.93 25.01 24.12
C ARG A 12 -26.46 23.66 23.62
N ASP A 13 -26.84 22.62 24.35
CA ASP A 13 -26.73 21.24 23.89
C ASP A 13 -28.03 20.85 23.16
N LEU A 14 -27.90 20.56 21.87
CA LEU A 14 -28.98 20.21 20.95
C LEU A 14 -28.87 18.73 20.61
N LEU A 15 -29.40 17.85 21.47
CA LEU A 15 -29.50 16.42 21.19
C LEU A 15 -30.50 16.19 20.04
N VAL A 16 -30.07 15.47 19.01
CA VAL A 16 -30.88 15.09 17.86
C VAL A 16 -30.82 13.58 17.66
N SER A 17 -31.99 12.97 17.47
CA SER A 17 -32.14 11.52 17.34
C SER A 17 -32.41 11.04 15.92
N ASP A 18 -32.57 11.96 14.98
CA ASP A 18 -32.80 11.65 13.57
C ASP A 18 -32.29 12.77 12.64
N GLN A 19 -32.27 12.48 11.33
CA GLN A 19 -31.77 13.40 10.31
C GLN A 19 -32.62 14.67 10.19
N ALA A 20 -33.92 14.62 10.46
CA ALA A 20 -34.81 15.78 10.37
C ALA A 20 -34.56 16.76 11.53
N GLN A 21 -34.37 16.24 12.74
CA GLN A 21 -33.98 17.01 13.91
C GLN A 21 -32.61 17.66 13.71
N TYR A 22 -31.63 16.94 13.14
CA TYR A 22 -30.34 17.51 12.77
C TYR A 22 -30.50 18.70 11.81
N GLN A 23 -31.31 18.57 10.75
CA GLN A 23 -31.53 19.64 9.78
C GLN A 23 -32.15 20.90 10.40
N VAL A 24 -32.96 20.74 11.45
CA VAL A 24 -33.51 21.87 12.22
C VAL A 24 -32.44 22.48 13.14
N ALA A 25 -31.65 21.64 13.82
CA ALA A 25 -30.62 22.08 14.75
C ALA A 25 -29.51 22.88 14.05
N VAL A 26 -28.99 22.39 12.93
CA VAL A 26 -27.89 23.06 12.19
C VAL A 26 -28.27 24.45 11.68
N LYS A 27 -29.54 24.67 11.31
CA LYS A 27 -30.04 25.99 10.89
C LYS A 27 -30.17 27.00 12.04
N LYS A 28 -30.32 26.50 13.27
CA LYS A 28 -30.56 27.31 14.47
C LYS A 28 -29.32 27.49 15.35
N ALA A 29 -28.24 26.77 15.02
CA ALA A 29 -27.01 26.79 15.79
C ALA A 29 -26.35 28.18 15.77
N GLN A 30 -25.89 28.60 16.94
CA GLN A 30 -25.21 29.85 17.20
C GLN A 30 -23.80 29.56 17.76
N PRO A 31 -22.85 30.52 17.70
CA PRO A 31 -21.53 30.35 18.30
C PRO A 31 -21.59 29.81 19.73
N GLY A 32 -20.97 28.65 19.97
CA GLY A 32 -20.94 27.97 21.26
C GLY A 32 -21.96 26.83 21.42
N ASP A 33 -22.91 26.67 20.51
CA ASP A 33 -23.87 25.55 20.56
C ASP A 33 -23.21 24.21 20.17
N ASN A 34 -23.68 23.12 20.78
CA ASN A 34 -23.30 21.75 20.48
C ASN A 34 -24.48 20.99 19.88
N ILE A 35 -24.36 20.54 18.64
CA ILE A 35 -25.29 19.58 18.03
C ILE A 35 -24.80 18.17 18.38
N ILE A 36 -25.60 17.42 19.12
CA ILE A 36 -25.22 16.11 19.65
C ILE A 36 -26.04 15.04 18.91
N LEU A 37 -25.38 14.19 18.14
CA LEU A 37 -26.03 13.03 17.51
C LEU A 37 -26.26 11.94 18.56
N ALA A 38 -27.50 11.51 18.73
CA ALA A 38 -27.83 10.41 19.64
C ALA A 38 -27.14 9.09 19.23
N ASP A 39 -26.84 8.26 20.23
CA ASP A 39 -26.25 6.94 20.04
C ASP A 39 -27.10 6.07 19.09
N GLY A 40 -26.44 5.34 18.18
CA GLY A 40 -27.10 4.47 17.23
C GLY A 40 -26.49 4.49 15.83
N GLU A 41 -27.13 3.77 14.92
CA GLU A 41 -26.80 3.74 13.50
C GLU A 41 -27.49 4.89 12.76
N TRP A 42 -26.69 5.72 12.10
CA TRP A 42 -27.09 6.78 11.18
C TRP A 42 -26.78 6.34 9.76
N ARG A 43 -27.66 5.50 9.21
CA ARG A 43 -27.52 4.94 7.87
C ARG A 43 -27.87 5.97 6.78
N ASP A 44 -27.08 5.97 5.71
CA ASP A 44 -27.28 6.80 4.51
C ASP A 44 -27.41 8.31 4.82
N PHE A 45 -26.65 8.78 5.81
CA PHE A 45 -26.71 10.14 6.29
C PHE A 45 -25.64 11.02 5.65
N GLN A 46 -26.05 11.86 4.71
CA GLN A 46 -25.18 12.84 4.07
C GLN A 46 -25.18 14.16 4.83
N ILE A 47 -24.31 14.27 5.82
CA ILE A 47 -24.25 15.40 6.75
C ILE A 47 -23.75 16.66 6.03
N VAL A 48 -24.51 17.75 6.15
CA VAL A 48 -24.04 19.09 5.80
C VAL A 48 -23.98 19.91 7.08
N PHE A 49 -22.77 20.18 7.57
CA PHE A 49 -22.51 20.93 8.79
C PHE A 49 -21.99 22.32 8.42
N THR A 50 -22.84 23.33 8.59
CA THR A 50 -22.51 24.70 8.21
C THR A 50 -22.81 25.68 9.31
N GLY A 51 -21.93 26.65 9.52
CA GLY A 51 -22.13 27.68 10.52
C GLY A 51 -20.93 28.62 10.61
N THR A 52 -21.08 29.69 11.39
CA THR A 52 -19.98 30.62 11.68
C THR A 52 -19.91 30.76 13.19
N GLY A 53 -18.97 30.03 13.80
CA GLY A 53 -18.60 30.20 15.20
C GLY A 53 -17.59 31.32 15.40
N THR A 54 -16.98 31.35 16.57
CA THR A 54 -15.81 32.19 16.88
C THR A 54 -14.71 31.32 17.48
N ALA A 55 -13.47 31.83 17.55
CA ALA A 55 -12.36 31.09 18.15
C ALA A 55 -12.67 30.61 19.57
N ASP A 56 -13.32 31.45 20.38
CA ASP A 56 -13.68 31.13 21.78
C ASP A 56 -14.97 30.33 21.91
N LYS A 57 -15.84 30.40 20.89
CA LYS A 57 -17.16 29.76 20.87
C LYS A 57 -17.39 29.10 19.52
N PRO A 58 -16.72 27.97 19.23
CA PRO A 58 -16.99 27.22 18.02
C PRO A 58 -18.42 26.66 18.05
N ILE A 59 -18.97 26.34 16.88
CA ILE A 59 -20.19 25.51 16.79
C ILE A 59 -19.71 24.07 16.68
N ALA A 60 -20.22 23.18 17.53
CA ALA A 60 -19.79 21.78 17.55
C ALA A 60 -20.85 20.83 16.96
N LEU A 61 -20.38 19.77 16.31
CA LEU A 61 -21.11 18.57 15.95
C LEU A 61 -20.41 17.38 16.61
N THR A 62 -21.06 16.70 17.55
CA THR A 62 -20.42 15.60 18.29
C THR A 62 -21.34 14.40 18.45
N ALA A 63 -20.76 13.22 18.62
CA ALA A 63 -21.48 12.06 19.12
C ALA A 63 -21.92 12.27 20.58
N GLN A 64 -23.08 11.70 20.95
CA GLN A 64 -23.55 11.60 22.34
C GLN A 64 -22.56 10.78 23.17
N THR A 65 -22.28 9.55 22.75
CA THR A 65 -21.21 8.72 23.29
C THR A 65 -20.22 8.39 22.18
N ARG A 66 -18.95 8.75 22.38
CA ARG A 66 -17.85 8.40 21.45
C ARG A 66 -17.82 6.89 21.21
N GLY A 67 -17.81 6.49 19.94
CA GLY A 67 -17.85 5.08 19.52
C GLY A 67 -19.23 4.44 19.42
N LYS A 68 -20.31 5.14 19.80
CA LYS A 68 -21.69 4.63 19.67
C LYS A 68 -22.53 5.30 18.59
N VAL A 69 -22.01 6.35 17.94
CA VAL A 69 -22.63 6.97 16.76
C VAL A 69 -21.94 6.44 15.50
N LEU A 70 -22.64 5.55 14.80
CA LEU A 70 -22.12 4.85 13.62
C LEU A 70 -22.77 5.43 12.36
N LEU A 71 -21.98 6.01 11.47
CA LEU A 71 -22.39 6.43 10.14
C LEU A 71 -22.10 5.30 9.16
N THR A 72 -23.16 4.71 8.61
CA THR A 72 -23.10 3.49 7.77
C THR A 72 -23.75 3.71 6.41
N GLY A 73 -23.64 2.72 5.52
CA GLY A 73 -24.24 2.78 4.18
C GLY A 73 -23.60 3.86 3.32
N GLN A 74 -24.40 4.76 2.76
CA GLN A 74 -24.00 5.85 1.89
C GLN A 74 -23.99 7.19 2.66
N SER A 75 -23.20 7.25 3.73
CA SER A 75 -23.00 8.44 4.57
C SER A 75 -21.74 9.22 4.21
N ASN A 76 -21.75 10.54 4.44
CA ASN A 76 -20.60 11.45 4.32
C ASN A 76 -20.78 12.70 5.20
N LEU A 77 -19.76 13.57 5.25
CA LEU A 77 -19.76 14.83 5.98
C LEU A 77 -19.16 15.95 5.13
N ARG A 78 -19.91 17.04 4.98
CA ARG A 78 -19.47 18.28 4.33
C ARG A 78 -19.53 19.44 5.31
N ILE A 79 -18.43 20.16 5.47
CA ILE A 79 -18.26 21.23 6.45
C ILE A 79 -18.08 22.57 5.74
N GLY A 80 -18.84 23.60 6.08
CA GLY A 80 -18.72 24.92 5.44
C GLY A 80 -18.90 26.09 6.40
N GLY A 81 -18.03 27.09 6.32
CA GLY A 81 -18.04 28.26 7.20
C GLY A 81 -16.75 28.38 8.03
N ARG A 82 -16.84 28.82 9.28
CA ARG A 82 -15.65 29.14 10.09
C ARG A 82 -15.84 28.75 11.56
N HIS A 83 -14.75 28.35 12.22
CA HIS A 83 -14.74 28.01 13.66
C HIS A 83 -15.76 26.93 14.01
N LEU A 84 -15.66 25.80 13.32
CA LEU A 84 -16.49 24.63 13.52
C LEU A 84 -15.66 23.51 14.18
N LEU A 85 -16.32 22.66 14.96
CA LEU A 85 -15.72 21.49 15.61
C LEU A 85 -16.54 20.24 15.29
N VAL A 86 -15.89 19.17 14.84
CA VAL A 86 -16.51 17.86 14.66
C VAL A 86 -15.78 16.82 15.49
N SER A 87 -16.50 16.00 16.26
CA SER A 87 -15.88 14.96 17.08
C SER A 87 -16.70 13.69 17.34
N GLY A 88 -16.00 12.58 17.59
CA GLY A 88 -16.58 11.35 18.14
C GLY A 88 -17.36 10.47 17.16
N LEU A 89 -17.29 10.76 15.86
CA LEU A 89 -18.05 10.07 14.80
C LEU A 89 -17.28 8.85 14.27
N VAL A 90 -18.00 7.80 13.88
CA VAL A 90 -17.42 6.57 13.29
C VAL A 90 -18.06 6.28 11.94
N PHE A 91 -17.28 6.30 10.86
CA PHE A 91 -17.68 5.83 9.53
C PHE A 91 -17.22 4.38 9.33
N LYS A 92 -18.15 3.46 9.14
CA LYS A 92 -17.87 2.03 8.86
C LYS A 92 -19.05 1.36 8.15
N ASN A 93 -18.88 0.14 7.65
CA ASN A 93 -19.94 -0.64 6.99
C ASN A 93 -20.64 0.14 5.84
N GLY A 94 -19.85 0.71 4.94
CA GLY A 94 -20.37 1.55 3.87
C GLY A 94 -19.27 2.20 3.04
N SER A 95 -19.66 3.18 2.23
CA SER A 95 -18.75 4.02 1.43
C SER A 95 -19.42 5.37 1.17
N SER A 96 -18.63 6.40 0.84
CA SER A 96 -19.23 7.69 0.49
C SER A 96 -19.96 7.60 -0.86
N PRO A 97 -21.19 8.16 -0.97
CA PRO A 97 -21.87 8.31 -2.26
C PRO A 97 -21.26 9.44 -3.12
N THR A 98 -20.25 10.15 -2.61
CA THR A 98 -19.61 11.29 -3.27
C THR A 98 -18.12 11.06 -3.48
N GLY A 99 -17.38 12.08 -3.90
CA GLY A 99 -15.92 12.01 -4.04
C GLY A 99 -15.18 12.00 -2.70
N GLU A 100 -15.84 12.36 -1.60
CA GLU A 100 -15.22 12.54 -0.30
C GLU A 100 -16.03 11.91 0.84
N VAL A 101 -15.41 11.28 1.85
CA VAL A 101 -16.10 10.89 3.11
C VAL A 101 -16.29 12.13 3.99
N ILE A 102 -15.22 12.90 4.20
CA ILE A 102 -15.22 14.18 4.92
C ILE A 102 -14.63 15.26 4.02
N ALA A 103 -15.40 16.31 3.74
CA ALA A 103 -14.93 17.45 2.97
C ALA A 103 -15.04 18.74 3.80
N PHE A 104 -13.95 19.52 3.84
CA PHE A 104 -13.90 20.86 4.43
C PHE A 104 -14.46 21.93 3.48
N ARG A 105 -15.54 21.57 2.80
CA ARG A 105 -16.39 22.47 2.01
C ARG A 105 -17.81 21.93 2.01
N ARG A 106 -18.80 22.81 1.96
CA ARG A 106 -20.19 22.43 1.62
C ARG A 106 -20.33 22.20 0.12
N ASP A 107 -19.74 23.09 -0.66
CA ASP A 107 -19.79 23.16 -2.12
C ASP A 107 -18.57 23.93 -2.64
N SER A 108 -18.51 24.20 -3.94
CA SER A 108 -17.35 24.86 -4.55
C SER A 108 -17.11 26.30 -4.10
N LYS A 109 -18.11 26.96 -3.51
CA LYS A 109 -18.09 28.38 -3.09
C LYS A 109 -17.97 28.55 -1.57
N THR A 110 -18.39 27.54 -0.81
CA THR A 110 -18.49 27.61 0.65
C THR A 110 -17.48 26.65 1.28
N LEU A 111 -16.28 27.16 1.54
CA LEU A 111 -15.18 26.44 2.18
C LEU A 111 -15.29 26.47 3.72
N ALA A 112 -14.61 25.56 4.39
CA ALA A 112 -14.36 25.64 5.83
C ALA A 112 -13.02 26.32 6.11
N SER A 113 -12.96 27.17 7.13
CA SER A 113 -11.71 27.72 7.66
C SER A 113 -11.68 27.69 9.18
N ASP A 114 -10.49 27.58 9.77
CA ASP A 114 -10.29 27.56 11.21
C ASP A 114 -11.19 26.53 11.91
N THR A 115 -11.37 25.39 11.26
CA THR A 115 -12.26 24.30 11.65
C THR A 115 -11.45 23.09 12.07
N ARG A 116 -11.94 22.37 13.09
CA ARG A 116 -11.27 21.19 13.65
C ARG A 116 -12.13 19.94 13.50
N VAL A 117 -11.54 18.88 12.94
CA VAL A 117 -12.08 17.51 12.99
C VAL A 117 -11.17 16.72 13.92
N THR A 118 -11.73 16.15 14.98
CA THR A 118 -10.94 15.42 15.98
C THR A 118 -11.65 14.20 16.52
N GLU A 119 -10.91 13.15 16.88
CA GLU A 119 -11.50 11.90 17.38
C GLU A 119 -12.58 11.36 16.42
N VAL A 120 -12.32 11.40 15.12
CA VAL A 120 -13.17 10.76 14.11
C VAL A 120 -12.50 9.47 13.65
N VAL A 121 -13.30 8.45 13.42
CA VAL A 121 -12.87 7.14 12.93
C VAL A 121 -13.41 6.92 11.53
N ILE A 122 -12.56 6.51 10.59
CA ILE A 122 -12.96 5.92 9.32
C ILE A 122 -12.28 4.55 9.23
N ASP A 123 -13.08 3.49 9.31
CA ASP A 123 -12.62 2.11 9.36
C ASP A 123 -13.29 1.30 8.25
N GLY A 124 -12.48 0.84 7.28
CA GLY A 124 -12.94 -0.02 6.19
C GLY A 124 -14.02 0.60 5.29
N TYR A 125 -14.20 1.93 5.29
CA TYR A 125 -15.26 2.65 4.59
C TYR A 125 -14.95 2.89 3.10
N SER A 126 -14.57 1.80 2.42
CA SER A 126 -14.02 1.79 1.06
C SER A 126 -15.08 1.43 0.01
N LYS A 127 -14.88 1.91 -1.22
CA LYS A 127 -15.70 1.46 -2.36
C LYS A 127 -15.42 -0.01 -2.67
N PRO A 128 -16.43 -0.81 -3.06
CA PRO A 128 -16.23 -2.23 -3.37
C PRO A 128 -15.28 -2.50 -4.54
N ASP A 129 -15.35 -1.69 -5.60
CA ASP A 129 -14.37 -1.74 -6.69
C ASP A 129 -13.14 -0.92 -6.30
N ARG A 130 -11.98 -1.57 -6.15
CA ARG A 130 -10.73 -0.88 -5.77
C ARG A 130 -10.30 0.20 -6.76
N ARG A 131 -10.80 0.16 -8.00
CA ARG A 131 -10.47 1.17 -9.03
C ARG A 131 -11.32 2.43 -8.90
N ALA A 132 -12.45 2.36 -8.19
CA ALA A 132 -13.31 3.50 -7.98
C ALA A 132 -12.63 4.51 -7.04
N GLU A 133 -12.54 5.76 -7.47
CA GLU A 133 -11.81 6.80 -6.74
C GLU A 133 -12.69 7.49 -5.69
N ASP A 134 -12.13 7.70 -4.50
CA ASP A 134 -12.58 8.70 -3.53
C ASP A 134 -11.45 9.14 -2.59
N ILE A 135 -11.73 10.18 -1.80
CA ILE A 135 -10.85 10.70 -0.77
C ILE A 135 -11.56 10.54 0.57
N TRP A 136 -10.89 10.05 1.62
CA TRP A 136 -11.54 9.99 2.93
C TRP A 136 -11.63 11.36 3.58
N VAL A 137 -10.55 12.14 3.57
CA VAL A 137 -10.55 13.50 4.14
C VAL A 137 -9.98 14.51 3.15
N ALA A 138 -10.82 15.43 2.67
CA ALA A 138 -10.42 16.50 1.77
C ALA A 138 -10.45 17.86 2.49
N LEU A 139 -9.27 18.40 2.76
CA LEU A 139 -9.06 19.72 3.34
C LEU A 139 -9.09 20.79 2.24
N TYR A 140 -9.94 21.78 2.41
CA TYR A 140 -10.01 23.01 1.61
C TYR A 140 -9.87 24.21 2.53
N GLY A 141 -9.81 25.42 1.98
CA GLY A 141 -9.79 26.65 2.77
C GLY A 141 -8.49 26.83 3.55
N THR A 142 -8.56 27.40 4.76
CA THR A 142 -7.37 27.78 5.53
C THR A 142 -7.50 27.52 7.02
N GLY A 143 -6.39 27.29 7.74
CA GLY A 143 -6.34 27.21 9.20
C GLY A 143 -7.04 25.99 9.81
N ASN A 144 -7.44 25.01 9.01
CA ASN A 144 -8.11 23.81 9.49
C ASN A 144 -7.15 22.83 10.19
N ARG A 145 -7.71 22.03 11.11
CA ARG A 145 -6.98 21.01 11.87
C ARG A 145 -7.68 19.64 11.79
N VAL A 146 -6.92 18.59 11.53
CA VAL A 146 -7.35 17.19 11.65
C VAL A 146 -6.44 16.52 12.67
N ASP A 147 -7.00 16.10 13.81
CA ASP A 147 -6.17 15.57 14.88
C ASP A 147 -6.81 14.48 15.73
N HIS A 148 -6.00 13.62 16.36
CA HIS A 148 -6.49 12.51 17.20
C HIS A 148 -7.54 11.63 16.47
N SER A 149 -7.45 11.54 15.15
CA SER A 149 -8.39 10.77 14.32
C SER A 149 -7.75 9.46 13.85
N HIS A 150 -8.58 8.48 13.54
CA HIS A 150 -8.18 7.12 13.21
C HIS A 150 -8.67 6.77 11.81
N PHE A 151 -7.74 6.44 10.91
CA PHE A 151 -8.03 6.11 9.51
C PHE A 151 -7.34 4.80 9.16
N GLU A 152 -8.08 3.74 8.83
CA GLU A 152 -7.48 2.46 8.42
C GLU A 152 -8.38 1.66 7.49
N GLY A 153 -7.78 0.83 6.63
CA GLY A 153 -8.51 -0.09 5.77
C GLY A 153 -9.03 0.54 4.47
N LYS A 154 -8.37 1.58 3.93
CA LYS A 154 -8.72 2.11 2.60
C LYS A 154 -8.21 1.17 1.52
N THR A 155 -9.11 0.54 0.77
CA THR A 155 -8.75 -0.48 -0.24
C THR A 155 -8.93 0.00 -1.67
N ASN A 156 -9.66 1.10 -1.88
CA ASN A 156 -9.90 1.67 -3.21
C ASN A 156 -9.03 2.88 -3.52
N SER A 157 -8.94 3.18 -4.81
CA SER A 157 -8.17 4.27 -5.40
C SER A 157 -8.51 5.63 -4.81
N GLY A 158 -7.53 6.52 -4.81
CA GLY A 158 -7.62 7.87 -4.28
C GLY A 158 -6.98 7.97 -2.91
N VAL A 159 -6.37 9.12 -2.68
CA VAL A 159 -5.61 9.45 -1.46
C VAL A 159 -6.48 9.37 -0.19
N THR A 160 -5.93 8.92 0.94
CA THR A 160 -6.68 8.87 2.20
C THR A 160 -7.03 10.29 2.68
N LEU A 161 -6.02 11.16 2.81
CA LEU A 161 -6.19 12.56 3.19
C LEU A 161 -5.50 13.52 2.21
N ALA A 162 -6.23 14.51 1.71
CA ALA A 162 -5.70 15.48 0.76
C ALA A 162 -5.87 16.92 1.24
N VAL A 163 -4.84 17.75 1.08
CA VAL A 163 -4.97 19.21 1.02
C VAL A 163 -5.22 19.62 -0.41
N ILE A 164 -6.45 20.05 -0.68
CA ILE A 164 -6.92 20.41 -2.01
C ILE A 164 -6.73 21.91 -2.26
N ARG A 165 -6.03 22.23 -3.35
CA ARG A 165 -5.64 23.60 -3.72
C ARG A 165 -6.13 23.87 -5.14
N ARG A 166 -7.38 24.30 -5.28
CA ARG A 166 -7.99 24.58 -6.58
C ARG A 166 -7.58 25.98 -7.04
N ALA A 167 -7.44 26.17 -8.34
CA ALA A 167 -7.26 27.50 -8.92
C ALA A 167 -8.36 28.45 -8.41
N GLY A 168 -7.95 29.60 -7.86
CA GLY A 168 -8.83 30.61 -7.27
C GLY A 168 -9.15 30.44 -5.77
N ASP A 169 -8.87 29.28 -5.16
CA ASP A 169 -8.95 29.12 -3.71
C ASP A 169 -7.70 29.73 -3.03
N PRO A 170 -7.75 30.05 -1.72
CA PRO A 170 -6.55 30.42 -0.97
C PRO A 170 -5.48 29.32 -1.03
N LEU A 171 -4.28 29.70 -1.46
CA LEU A 171 -3.17 28.77 -1.67
C LEU A 171 -2.31 28.55 -0.41
N ASP A 172 -2.25 29.55 0.48
CA ASP A 172 -1.59 29.48 1.80
C ASP A 172 -2.55 28.89 2.84
N ASN A 173 -2.64 27.55 2.85
CA ASN A 173 -3.65 26.80 3.59
C ASN A 173 -3.39 26.80 5.11
N ARG A 174 -2.13 26.71 5.55
CA ARG A 174 -1.75 26.65 6.97
C ARG A 174 -2.55 25.60 7.76
N HIS A 175 -2.75 24.43 7.17
CA HIS A 175 -3.44 23.32 7.83
C HIS A 175 -2.53 22.61 8.81
N ARG A 176 -3.11 21.99 9.83
CA ARG A 176 -2.39 21.14 10.79
C ARG A 176 -3.00 19.74 10.82
N ILE A 177 -2.18 18.73 10.57
CA ILE A 177 -2.56 17.32 10.57
C ILE A 177 -1.70 16.64 11.63
N ASP A 178 -2.25 16.43 12.82
CA ASP A 178 -1.44 16.03 13.98
C ASP A 178 -2.05 14.96 14.88
N HIS A 179 -1.22 14.11 15.50
CA HIS A 179 -1.69 13.06 16.42
C HIS A 179 -2.71 12.08 15.81
N ASN A 180 -2.71 11.90 14.49
CA ASN A 180 -3.58 10.92 13.84
C ASN A 180 -2.92 9.55 13.80
N TYR A 181 -3.76 8.51 13.84
CA TYR A 181 -3.36 7.15 13.53
C TYR A 181 -3.81 6.84 12.09
N PHE A 182 -2.85 6.81 11.17
CA PHE A 182 -3.02 6.23 9.84
C PHE A 182 -2.62 4.76 9.94
N GLY A 183 -3.62 3.90 10.13
CA GLY A 183 -3.44 2.46 10.21
C GLY A 183 -3.21 1.81 8.85
N PRO A 184 -3.22 0.46 8.82
CA PRO A 184 -2.88 -0.31 7.63
C PRO A 184 -3.68 0.13 6.40
N ARG A 185 -2.95 0.39 5.32
CA ARG A 185 -3.48 0.59 3.97
C ARG A 185 -2.78 -0.42 3.06
N PRO A 186 -3.47 -1.47 2.60
CA PRO A 186 -2.83 -2.50 1.80
C PRO A 186 -2.41 -1.96 0.43
N PRO A 187 -1.47 -2.63 -0.27
CA PRO A 187 -1.11 -2.28 -1.64
C PRO A 187 -2.35 -2.16 -2.54
N LEU A 188 -2.45 -1.01 -3.22
CA LEU A 188 -3.53 -0.76 -4.16
C LEU A 188 -3.35 -1.55 -5.44
N GLY A 189 -2.11 -1.84 -5.84
CA GLY A 189 -1.78 -2.47 -7.11
C GLY A 189 -1.90 -1.52 -8.31
N SER A 190 -1.73 -0.22 -8.09
CA SER A 190 -1.71 0.88 -9.07
C SER A 190 -1.30 2.19 -8.37
N ASN A 191 -1.08 3.26 -9.14
CA ASN A 191 -0.95 4.64 -8.65
C ASN A 191 -2.25 5.16 -8.01
N GLY A 192 -2.15 6.13 -7.08
CA GLY A 192 -3.29 6.75 -6.40
C GLY A 192 -3.56 6.15 -5.02
N GLY A 193 -2.53 5.54 -4.44
CA GLY A 193 -2.54 4.85 -3.17
C GLY A 193 -2.12 5.73 -1.99
N GLU A 194 -1.93 7.05 -2.18
CA GLU A 194 -1.22 7.88 -1.21
C GLU A 194 -1.98 7.99 0.12
N THR A 195 -1.28 7.96 1.25
CA THR A 195 -1.94 8.20 2.55
C THR A 195 -2.23 9.68 2.74
N ILE A 196 -1.24 10.54 2.50
CA ILE A 196 -1.44 11.99 2.51
C ILE A 196 -0.97 12.58 1.18
N ARG A 197 -1.72 13.55 0.65
CA ARG A 197 -1.27 14.40 -0.46
C ARG A 197 -1.46 15.87 -0.14
N ILE A 198 -0.41 16.68 -0.30
CA ILE A 198 -0.46 18.13 -0.03
C ILE A 198 -0.34 18.91 -1.34
N GLY A 199 -1.49 19.18 -1.99
CA GLY A 199 -1.57 19.84 -3.29
C GLY A 199 -1.57 18.89 -4.48
N THR A 200 -1.34 19.45 -5.67
CA THR A 200 -1.21 18.78 -6.97
C THR A 200 -0.11 19.48 -7.76
N SER A 201 0.27 18.94 -8.93
CA SER A 201 1.28 19.58 -9.78
C SER A 201 0.91 21.02 -10.16
N GLU A 202 -0.35 21.28 -10.52
CA GLU A 202 -0.85 22.57 -11.03
C GLU A 202 -0.47 23.77 -10.14
N GLU A 203 -0.62 23.65 -8.83
CA GLU A 203 -0.34 24.72 -7.87
C GLU A 203 0.96 24.50 -7.08
N SER A 204 1.81 23.55 -7.51
CA SER A 204 2.93 23.08 -6.68
C SER A 204 3.99 24.12 -6.36
N LEU A 205 4.11 25.17 -7.18
CA LEU A 205 5.11 26.24 -6.99
C LEU A 205 4.70 27.29 -5.95
N SER A 206 3.48 27.24 -5.43
CA SER A 206 3.00 28.14 -4.37
C SER A 206 3.05 27.47 -2.99
N ALA A 207 3.20 28.28 -1.95
CA ALA A 207 3.31 27.80 -0.57
C ALA A 207 1.95 27.38 -0.01
N SER A 208 1.89 26.18 0.59
CA SER A 208 0.73 25.73 1.38
C SER A 208 0.94 25.94 2.88
N ASN A 209 2.19 25.91 3.35
CA ASN A 209 2.57 26.05 4.75
C ASN A 209 1.80 25.08 5.69
N SER A 210 1.43 23.91 5.17
CA SER A 210 0.74 22.89 5.96
C SER A 210 1.74 22.12 6.83
N ILE A 211 1.30 21.70 8.00
CA ILE A 211 2.09 20.96 9.00
C ILE A 211 1.50 19.56 9.17
N VAL A 212 2.33 18.54 8.98
CA VAL A 212 2.03 17.13 9.28
C VAL A 212 2.97 16.69 10.40
N GLU A 213 2.44 16.56 11.61
CA GLU A 213 3.31 16.30 12.76
C GLU A 213 2.76 15.29 13.76
N ARG A 214 3.66 14.53 14.39
CA ARG A 214 3.32 13.60 15.47
C ARG A 214 2.21 12.59 15.12
N ASN A 215 2.15 12.14 13.86
CA ASN A 215 1.25 11.08 13.43
C ASN A 215 1.96 9.72 13.45
N ILE A 216 1.19 8.64 13.51
CA ILE A 216 1.68 7.28 13.21
C ILE A 216 1.17 6.87 11.83
N PHE A 217 2.09 6.39 11.00
CA PHE A 217 1.85 5.72 9.73
C PHE A 217 2.21 4.24 9.90
N ASP A 218 1.21 3.40 10.19
CA ASP A 218 1.39 1.97 10.43
C ASP A 218 0.98 1.16 9.19
N ARG A 219 1.95 0.56 8.50
CA ARG A 219 1.74 -0.29 7.30
C ARG A 219 0.87 0.40 6.25
N THR A 220 1.12 1.68 6.03
CA THR A 220 0.44 2.51 5.04
C THR A 220 1.05 2.28 3.65
N SER A 221 0.86 1.08 3.12
CA SER A 221 1.55 0.52 1.94
C SER A 221 0.73 0.63 0.66
N GLY A 222 -0.10 1.67 0.52
CA GLY A 222 -1.01 1.81 -0.63
C GLY A 222 -0.28 1.91 -1.97
N GLU A 223 0.85 2.62 -2.01
CA GLU A 223 1.72 2.79 -3.17
C GLU A 223 3.11 3.31 -2.75
N VAL A 224 3.97 3.68 -3.71
CA VAL A 224 5.33 4.19 -3.42
C VAL A 224 5.36 5.53 -2.67
N GLU A 225 4.29 6.33 -2.69
CA GLU A 225 4.18 7.61 -1.97
C GLU A 225 3.27 7.51 -0.73
N ILE A 226 3.84 7.32 0.46
CA ILE A 226 3.09 7.36 1.72
C ILE A 226 2.54 8.78 1.93
N VAL A 227 3.43 9.77 1.87
CA VAL A 227 3.08 11.19 1.87
C VAL A 227 3.62 11.82 0.59
N SER A 228 2.74 12.37 -0.22
CA SER A 228 3.09 13.05 -1.47
C SER A 228 2.93 14.56 -1.33
N VAL A 229 4.06 15.25 -1.13
CA VAL A 229 4.10 16.72 -1.04
C VAL A 229 4.15 17.30 -2.45
N LYS A 230 3.12 18.06 -2.81
CA LYS A 230 2.97 18.68 -4.13
C LYS A 230 2.68 20.19 -3.99
N SER A 231 3.40 20.84 -3.09
CA SER A 231 3.30 22.28 -2.78
C SER A 231 4.54 22.74 -2.00
N GLY A 232 4.72 24.06 -1.82
CA GLY A 232 5.87 24.62 -1.11
C GLY A 232 5.64 24.92 0.39
N GLY A 233 6.74 25.05 1.13
CA GLY A 233 6.75 25.57 2.50
C GLY A 233 6.16 24.64 3.58
N ASN A 234 5.93 23.37 3.28
CA ASN A 234 5.33 22.44 4.23
C ASN A 234 6.34 21.91 5.26
N ILE A 235 5.83 21.48 6.42
CA ILE A 235 6.62 20.86 7.48
C ILE A 235 6.08 19.47 7.79
N LEU A 236 6.92 18.45 7.65
CA LEU A 236 6.64 17.08 8.06
C LEU A 236 7.60 16.74 9.21
N ARG A 237 7.08 16.65 10.45
CA ARG A 237 7.96 16.45 11.60
C ARG A 237 7.47 15.51 12.69
N GLU A 238 8.42 14.87 13.36
CA GLU A 238 8.15 14.01 14.53
C GLU A 238 7.11 12.91 14.26
N ASN A 239 6.93 12.49 13.01
CA ASN A 239 6.05 11.37 12.69
C ASN A 239 6.79 10.04 12.89
N LEU A 240 6.03 9.00 13.21
CA LEU A 240 6.52 7.63 13.29
C LEU A 240 5.95 6.82 12.12
N VAL A 241 6.83 6.21 11.33
CA VAL A 241 6.49 5.36 10.18
C VAL A 241 6.92 3.93 10.50
N LEU A 242 5.97 3.01 10.51
CA LEU A 242 6.16 1.62 10.91
C LEU A 242 5.84 0.69 9.75
N GLU A 243 6.83 -0.06 9.28
CA GLU A 243 6.63 -1.15 8.31
C GLU A 243 5.82 -0.75 7.06
N ALA A 244 5.87 0.54 6.69
CA ALA A 244 5.12 1.08 5.58
C ALA A 244 5.97 1.02 4.31
N GLN A 245 5.44 0.37 3.28
CA GLN A 245 6.09 0.30 1.97
C GLN A 245 5.87 1.62 1.24
N GLY A 246 6.93 2.20 0.68
CA GLY A 246 6.92 3.55 0.11
C GLY A 246 7.69 4.58 0.94
N ALA A 247 7.54 5.86 0.61
CA ALA A 247 8.34 6.94 1.19
C ALA A 247 7.54 8.24 1.42
N PHE A 248 8.11 9.15 2.21
CA PHE A 248 7.73 10.56 2.17
C PHE A 248 8.39 11.21 0.96
N VAL A 249 7.58 11.64 -0.01
CA VAL A 249 8.05 12.14 -1.30
C VAL A 249 7.80 13.62 -1.42
N LEU A 250 8.88 14.38 -1.61
CA LEU A 250 8.84 15.80 -1.95
C LEU A 250 8.56 15.96 -3.46
N ARG A 251 7.41 15.44 -3.91
CA ARG A 251 7.10 15.14 -5.30
C ARG A 251 7.09 16.36 -6.20
N HIS A 252 6.49 17.45 -5.74
CA HIS A 252 6.54 18.77 -6.37
C HIS A 252 6.60 19.88 -5.30
N GLY A 253 7.00 21.08 -5.70
CA GLY A 253 7.09 22.25 -4.82
C GLY A 253 8.39 22.32 -4.03
N ASN A 254 8.69 23.51 -3.52
CA ASN A 254 10.01 23.89 -3.01
C ASN A 254 9.97 24.30 -1.54
N GLY A 255 11.12 24.25 -0.87
CA GLY A 255 11.27 24.83 0.47
C GLY A 255 10.54 24.07 1.57
N ASN A 256 10.37 22.76 1.44
CA ASN A 256 9.74 21.93 2.47
C ASN A 256 10.77 21.44 3.50
N ILE A 257 10.30 21.16 4.71
CA ILE A 257 11.11 20.65 5.82
C ILE A 257 10.59 19.27 6.22
N VAL A 258 11.45 18.26 6.15
CA VAL A 258 11.22 16.91 6.68
C VAL A 258 12.19 16.70 7.84
N GLU A 259 11.71 16.79 9.06
CA GLU A 259 12.59 16.79 10.23
C GLU A 259 12.17 15.89 11.39
N ARG A 260 13.14 15.27 12.05
CA ARG A 260 12.92 14.51 13.29
C ARG A 260 11.90 13.38 13.18
N ASN A 261 11.64 12.88 11.97
CA ASN A 261 10.77 11.71 11.75
C ASN A 261 11.54 10.42 12.02
N ILE A 262 10.82 9.36 12.39
CA ILE A 262 11.37 8.04 12.70
C ILE A 262 10.74 7.02 11.76
N PHE A 263 11.56 6.32 11.00
CA PHE A 263 11.15 5.27 10.07
C PHE A 263 11.71 3.93 10.53
N LEU A 264 10.83 2.98 10.84
CA LEU A 264 11.19 1.63 11.29
C LEU A 264 10.65 0.61 10.29
N GLY A 265 11.51 0.14 9.38
CA GLY A 265 11.11 -0.79 8.32
C GLY A 265 11.15 -2.26 8.71
N LYS A 266 11.97 -2.63 9.71
CA LYS A 266 12.18 -4.02 10.16
C LYS A 266 12.50 -5.02 9.04
N GLY A 267 13.10 -4.56 7.95
CA GLY A 267 13.43 -5.38 6.79
C GLY A 267 12.23 -5.74 5.91
N VAL A 268 11.02 -5.23 6.18
CA VAL A 268 9.85 -5.42 5.31
C VAL A 268 10.20 -4.87 3.92
N PRO A 269 9.98 -5.63 2.82
CA PRO A 269 10.31 -5.22 1.45
C PRO A 269 9.76 -3.84 1.10
N ASP A 270 10.50 -3.06 0.32
CA ASP A 270 10.04 -1.77 -0.21
C ASP A 270 9.72 -0.69 0.84
N THR A 271 10.11 -0.89 2.10
CA THR A 271 10.11 0.17 3.10
C THR A 271 11.14 1.23 2.76
N GLY A 272 10.68 2.46 2.56
CA GLY A 272 11.50 3.62 2.20
C GLY A 272 11.43 4.71 3.26
N GLY A 273 12.23 5.75 3.05
CA GLY A 273 12.32 6.90 3.96
C GLY A 273 11.87 8.17 3.27
N VAL A 274 12.84 8.95 2.77
CA VAL A 274 12.57 10.25 2.13
C VAL A 274 13.08 10.28 0.70
N ARG A 275 12.23 10.75 -0.23
CA ARG A 275 12.59 11.02 -1.63
C ARG A 275 12.60 12.52 -1.89
N VAL A 276 13.78 13.04 -2.23
CA VAL A 276 14.08 14.46 -2.44
C VAL A 276 14.07 14.77 -3.94
N ILE A 277 13.19 15.71 -4.32
CA ILE A 277 13.07 16.29 -5.66
C ILE A 277 12.89 17.81 -5.46
N ASN A 278 13.10 18.60 -6.52
CA ASN A 278 12.87 20.05 -6.53
C ASN A 278 13.81 20.82 -5.58
N ARG A 279 13.51 22.10 -5.33
CA ARG A 279 14.47 23.05 -4.76
C ARG A 279 14.29 23.26 -3.26
N ASP A 280 15.38 23.67 -2.60
CA ASP A 280 15.40 24.24 -1.25
C ASP A 280 14.85 23.30 -0.15
N GLN A 281 14.88 21.99 -0.39
CA GLN A 281 14.38 20.99 0.55
C GLN A 281 15.33 20.84 1.74
N GLN A 282 14.78 20.65 2.93
CA GLN A 282 15.53 20.36 4.14
C GLN A 282 15.12 19.00 4.69
N VAL A 283 16.07 18.07 4.81
CA VAL A 283 15.87 16.73 5.37
C VAL A 283 16.84 16.57 6.54
N ARG A 284 16.36 16.75 7.77
CA ARG A 284 17.26 16.86 8.92
C ARG A 284 16.81 16.16 10.19
N GLY A 285 17.76 15.59 10.93
CA GLY A 285 17.45 14.98 12.23
C GLY A 285 16.58 13.73 12.15
N ASN A 286 16.36 13.15 10.98
CA ASN A 286 15.50 11.97 10.81
C ASN A 286 16.27 10.68 11.15
N TYR A 287 15.54 9.68 11.64
CA TYR A 287 16.07 8.37 11.99
C TYR A 287 15.44 7.30 11.09
N PHE A 288 16.26 6.49 10.45
CA PHE A 288 15.87 5.42 9.55
C PHE A 288 16.51 4.10 10.03
N GLU A 289 15.71 3.07 10.31
CA GLU A 289 16.19 1.76 10.75
C GLU A 289 15.51 0.63 9.98
N GLY A 290 16.30 -0.28 9.41
CA GLY A 290 15.79 -1.50 8.79
C GLY A 290 14.98 -1.26 7.51
N LEU A 291 15.29 -0.22 6.73
CA LEU A 291 14.59 0.08 5.47
C LEU A 291 15.18 -0.73 4.31
N SER A 292 14.34 -1.41 3.54
CA SER A 292 14.78 -2.37 2.52
C SER A 292 14.49 -1.93 1.07
N GLY A 293 13.83 -0.79 0.87
CA GLY A 293 13.52 -0.28 -0.46
C GLY A 293 14.75 0.19 -1.24
N SER A 294 14.59 0.30 -2.55
CA SER A 294 15.65 0.64 -3.49
C SER A 294 15.25 1.74 -4.47
N SER A 295 16.24 2.41 -5.08
CA SER A 295 16.05 3.52 -6.03
C SER A 295 15.11 4.60 -5.47
N PHE A 296 13.91 4.75 -6.01
CA PHE A 296 12.86 5.67 -5.54
C PHE A 296 12.34 5.37 -4.14
N LYS A 297 12.45 4.12 -3.69
CA LYS A 297 12.03 3.63 -2.38
C LYS A 297 13.18 3.51 -1.38
N SER A 298 14.36 4.04 -1.71
CA SER A 298 15.53 4.00 -0.81
C SER A 298 15.23 4.64 0.55
N ALA A 299 16.03 4.29 1.57
CA ALA A 299 15.98 4.97 2.87
C ALA A 299 16.13 6.49 2.70
N LEU A 300 16.99 6.88 1.77
CA LEU A 300 17.07 8.23 1.25
C LEU A 300 17.32 8.18 -0.26
N SER A 301 16.52 8.93 -1.02
CA SER A 301 16.65 9.05 -2.47
C SER A 301 16.78 10.53 -2.86
N VAL A 302 17.81 10.89 -3.62
CA VAL A 302 17.99 12.22 -4.21
C VAL A 302 17.89 12.06 -5.72
N MET A 303 16.81 12.56 -6.32
CA MET A 303 16.53 12.30 -7.72
C MET A 303 17.29 13.20 -8.70
N ASN A 304 17.52 12.68 -9.90
CA ASN A 304 17.74 13.51 -11.09
C ASN A 304 16.43 14.18 -11.53
N GLY A 305 16.54 15.38 -12.12
CA GLY A 305 15.43 16.10 -12.72
C GLY A 305 15.47 16.10 -14.24
N VAL A 306 14.42 16.67 -14.84
CA VAL A 306 14.30 16.93 -16.27
C VAL A 306 14.75 18.38 -16.54
N PRO A 307 15.70 18.63 -17.45
CA PRO A 307 16.06 19.99 -17.84
C PRO A 307 14.85 20.75 -18.40
N ASN A 308 14.64 22.00 -17.97
CA ASN A 308 13.45 22.79 -18.34
C ASN A 308 12.13 22.04 -18.09
N SER A 309 12.07 21.28 -16.99
CA SER A 309 10.91 20.46 -16.61
C SER A 309 9.61 21.26 -16.67
N VAL A 310 8.59 20.66 -17.28
CA VAL A 310 7.20 21.11 -17.10
C VAL A 310 6.71 20.74 -15.70
N ILE A 311 5.64 21.39 -15.24
CA ILE A 311 5.22 21.39 -13.83
C ILE A 311 4.86 20.01 -13.28
N ASN A 312 4.41 19.08 -14.13
CA ASN A 312 4.00 17.72 -13.75
C ASN A 312 5.11 16.66 -13.94
N ARG A 313 6.33 17.06 -14.34
CA ARG A 313 7.50 16.17 -14.38
C ARG A 313 8.34 16.31 -13.10
N TYR A 314 9.66 16.21 -13.20
CA TYR A 314 10.60 16.22 -12.07
C TYR A 314 11.53 17.41 -12.23
N HIS A 315 11.45 18.41 -11.34
CA HIS A 315 12.43 19.49 -11.35
C HIS A 315 13.73 19.03 -10.72
N GLN A 316 14.84 19.58 -11.20
CA GLN A 316 16.18 19.36 -10.67
C GLN A 316 16.22 19.61 -9.16
N VAL A 317 16.89 18.71 -8.44
CA VAL A 317 17.25 18.96 -7.04
C VAL A 317 18.29 20.08 -7.00
N ALA A 318 17.95 21.18 -6.31
CA ALA A 318 18.85 22.31 -6.16
C ALA A 318 18.79 22.87 -4.73
N ASN A 319 19.95 23.17 -4.13
CA ASN A 319 20.04 23.70 -2.77
C ASN A 319 19.33 22.82 -1.71
N ALA A 320 19.38 21.49 -1.87
CA ALA A 320 18.90 20.59 -0.84
C ALA A 320 19.88 20.55 0.34
N ARG A 321 19.37 20.51 1.56
CA ARG A 321 20.15 20.35 2.79
C ARG A 321 19.75 19.05 3.48
N ILE A 322 20.66 18.09 3.48
CA ILE A 322 20.43 16.76 4.05
C ILE A 322 21.43 16.56 5.18
N GLU A 323 21.00 16.77 6.42
CA GLU A 323 21.94 16.86 7.54
C GLU A 323 21.48 16.15 8.80
N ASN A 324 22.43 15.62 9.57
CA ASN A 324 22.15 15.06 10.89
C ASN A 324 21.08 13.95 10.86
N ASN A 325 21.05 13.13 9.81
CA ASN A 325 20.17 11.95 9.75
C ASN A 325 20.96 10.69 10.14
N SER A 326 20.29 9.74 10.83
CA SER A 326 20.84 8.40 11.09
C SER A 326 20.18 7.39 10.17
N ILE A 327 20.96 6.70 9.35
CA ILE A 327 20.51 5.63 8.44
C ILE A 327 21.18 4.34 8.90
N ILE A 328 20.42 3.48 9.56
CA ILE A 328 20.91 2.31 10.29
C ILE A 328 20.28 1.04 9.70
N ASP A 329 21.09 0.01 9.49
CA ASP A 329 20.69 -1.29 8.95
C ASP A 329 19.77 -1.18 7.73
N SER A 330 20.03 -0.20 6.86
CA SER A 330 19.19 0.11 5.71
C SER A 330 19.89 -0.26 4.42
N ALA A 331 19.12 -0.75 3.45
CA ALA A 331 19.64 -1.39 2.25
C ALA A 331 20.23 -0.40 1.23
N ARG A 332 19.64 0.80 1.10
CA ARG A 332 20.04 1.73 0.03
C ARG A 332 19.89 3.20 0.37
N ILE A 333 20.88 3.98 -0.06
CA ILE A 333 20.85 5.42 -0.29
C ILE A 333 21.12 5.62 -1.78
N THR A 334 20.20 6.21 -2.52
CA THR A 334 20.40 6.46 -3.97
C THR A 334 20.57 7.95 -4.24
N LEU A 335 21.70 8.30 -4.86
CA LEU A 335 22.00 9.64 -5.36
C LEU A 335 21.80 9.68 -6.88
N ALA A 336 21.34 10.83 -7.38
CA ALA A 336 20.96 11.01 -8.79
C ALA A 336 19.95 9.95 -9.28
N ALA A 337 19.03 9.53 -8.40
CA ALA A 337 18.08 8.46 -8.66
C ALA A 337 17.21 8.74 -9.89
N GLY A 338 16.97 7.72 -10.70
CA GLY A 338 16.19 7.79 -11.94
C GLY A 338 16.90 8.50 -13.10
N ALA A 339 18.22 8.68 -13.03
CA ALA A 339 18.97 9.28 -14.13
C ALA A 339 18.80 8.48 -15.43
N ASP A 340 18.37 9.16 -16.49
CA ASP A 340 18.23 8.61 -17.82
C ASP A 340 18.30 9.74 -18.87
N ALA A 341 17.97 9.43 -20.13
CA ALA A 341 18.01 10.39 -21.22
C ALA A 341 17.07 11.59 -21.02
N GLU A 342 15.94 11.42 -20.33
CA GLU A 342 15.00 12.50 -20.01
C GLU A 342 15.38 13.19 -18.69
N ARG A 343 15.60 12.40 -17.63
CA ARG A 343 16.01 12.82 -16.29
C ARG A 343 17.52 13.02 -16.24
N SER A 344 18.01 13.98 -17.02
CA SER A 344 19.43 14.25 -17.22
C SER A 344 19.99 15.43 -16.39
N ALA A 345 19.16 16.11 -15.58
CA ALA A 345 19.61 17.19 -14.70
C ALA A 345 20.01 16.66 -13.32
N ALA A 346 21.31 16.51 -13.09
CA ALA A 346 21.90 16.08 -11.82
C ALA A 346 21.62 17.05 -10.65
N PRO A 347 21.64 16.60 -9.38
CA PRO A 347 21.54 17.50 -8.22
C PRO A 347 22.64 18.57 -8.21
N VAL A 348 22.29 19.81 -7.82
CA VAL A 348 23.21 20.96 -7.78
C VAL A 348 23.11 21.75 -6.48
N ASP A 349 24.18 22.47 -6.13
CA ASP A 349 24.29 23.36 -4.95
C ASP A 349 23.79 22.74 -3.63
N SER A 350 23.85 21.42 -3.52
CA SER A 350 23.24 20.67 -2.42
C SER A 350 24.29 20.21 -1.41
N ARG A 351 23.85 19.89 -0.20
CA ARG A 351 24.70 19.54 0.94
C ARG A 351 24.21 18.27 1.61
N PHE A 352 25.14 17.37 1.88
CA PHE A 352 24.93 16.14 2.63
C PHE A 352 25.94 16.10 3.77
N GLU A 353 25.50 16.43 4.99
CA GLU A 353 26.42 16.77 6.09
C GLU A 353 26.08 16.09 7.42
N ARG A 354 27.10 15.63 8.16
CA ARG A 354 26.94 15.10 9.52
C ARG A 354 25.91 13.98 9.66
N ASN A 355 25.71 13.19 8.60
CA ASN A 355 24.86 12.02 8.65
C ASN A 355 25.65 10.82 9.21
N LEU A 356 24.95 9.92 9.91
CA LEU A 356 25.48 8.63 10.37
C LEU A 356 24.92 7.53 9.50
N ILE A 357 25.79 6.74 8.87
CA ILE A 357 25.41 5.69 7.92
C ILE A 357 25.95 4.35 8.41
N VAL A 358 25.07 3.38 8.58
CA VAL A 358 25.39 1.98 8.87
C VAL A 358 24.53 1.14 7.94
N GLY A 359 25.11 0.65 6.85
CA GLY A 359 24.39 -0.16 5.86
C GLY A 359 24.01 -1.54 6.41
N THR A 360 23.03 -2.19 5.77
CA THR A 360 22.64 -3.55 6.15
C THR A 360 23.77 -4.54 5.90
N LYS A 361 23.93 -5.52 6.80
CA LYS A 361 24.93 -6.60 6.69
C LYS A 361 26.39 -6.13 6.47
N GLY A 362 26.72 -4.89 6.85
CA GLY A 362 28.06 -4.33 6.64
C GLY A 362 28.39 -4.02 5.17
N GLU A 363 27.37 -3.91 4.32
CA GLU A 363 27.50 -3.49 2.92
C GLU A 363 27.36 -1.97 2.79
N ASP A 364 28.01 -1.41 1.76
CA ASP A 364 27.84 0.00 1.40
C ASP A 364 26.41 0.24 0.87
N PRO A 365 25.61 1.10 1.53
CA PRO A 365 24.26 1.41 1.07
C PRO A 365 24.22 2.41 -0.10
N PHE A 366 25.30 3.14 -0.40
CA PHE A 366 25.30 4.19 -1.42
C PHE A 366 25.26 3.62 -2.84
N ARG A 367 24.40 4.18 -3.69
CA ARG A 367 24.37 3.97 -5.14
C ARG A 367 24.27 5.32 -5.83
N ALA A 368 25.07 5.54 -6.87
CA ALA A 368 24.95 6.71 -7.74
C ALA A 368 24.44 6.24 -9.10
N GLU A 369 23.29 6.77 -9.53
CA GLU A 369 22.70 6.44 -10.83
C GLU A 369 23.07 7.47 -11.92
N GLY A 370 23.67 8.60 -11.52
CA GLY A 370 24.18 9.65 -12.41
C GLY A 370 25.24 10.51 -11.73
N GLU A 371 25.50 11.70 -12.29
CA GLU A 371 26.47 12.65 -11.73
C GLU A 371 26.04 13.15 -10.34
N ILE A 372 26.98 13.20 -9.39
CA ILE A 372 26.72 13.62 -8.00
C ILE A 372 27.61 14.79 -7.53
N GLY A 373 28.41 15.37 -8.43
CA GLY A 373 29.39 16.42 -8.08
C GLY A 373 28.77 17.71 -7.54
N GLY A 374 27.47 17.94 -7.75
CA GLY A 374 26.73 19.07 -7.18
C GLY A 374 26.25 18.87 -5.74
N ILE A 375 26.62 17.75 -5.09
CA ILE A 375 26.34 17.47 -3.68
C ILE A 375 27.65 17.56 -2.88
N ALA A 376 27.78 18.61 -2.07
CA ALA A 376 28.91 18.75 -1.16
C ALA A 376 28.74 17.82 0.06
N LEU A 377 29.77 17.00 0.32
CA LEU A 377 29.82 16.05 1.43
C LEU A 377 30.72 16.60 2.55
N ALA A 378 30.24 16.65 3.79
CA ALA A 378 31.07 17.09 4.93
C ALA A 378 30.67 16.47 6.27
N GLY A 379 31.66 15.94 7.00
CA GLY A 379 31.49 15.47 8.39
C GLY A 379 30.56 14.27 8.54
N ASN A 380 30.25 13.55 7.45
CA ASN A 380 29.48 12.32 7.52
C ASN A 380 30.36 11.19 8.05
N VAL A 381 29.74 10.22 8.72
CA VAL A 381 30.41 9.01 9.18
C VAL A 381 29.67 7.81 8.65
N GLU A 382 30.40 6.92 7.99
CA GLU A 382 29.91 5.63 7.53
C GLU A 382 30.64 4.52 8.29
N ALA A 383 29.88 3.51 8.75
CA ALA A 383 30.47 2.30 9.29
C ALA A 383 31.37 1.65 8.24
N LYS A 384 32.56 1.22 8.64
CA LYS A 384 33.58 0.72 7.71
C LYS A 384 33.06 -0.39 6.81
N VAL A 385 33.10 -0.15 5.50
CA VAL A 385 32.76 -1.13 4.46
C VAL A 385 33.97 -1.50 3.60
N ALA A 386 33.91 -2.64 2.93
CA ALA A 386 35.04 -3.15 2.13
C ALA A 386 35.35 -2.30 0.89
N LYS A 387 34.31 -1.73 0.27
CA LYS A 387 34.41 -0.96 -0.98
C LYS A 387 33.45 0.25 -0.92
N PRO A 388 33.81 1.31 -0.17
CA PRO A 388 32.96 2.48 -0.08
C PRO A 388 32.93 3.22 -1.42
N LEU A 389 31.74 3.63 -1.85
CA LEU A 389 31.50 4.45 -3.03
C LEU A 389 32.02 5.88 -2.80
N LEU A 390 31.80 6.41 -1.59
CA LEU A 390 32.16 7.77 -1.21
C LEU A 390 33.39 7.78 -0.31
N GLY A 391 34.31 8.71 -0.58
CA GLY A 391 35.52 8.91 0.23
C GLY A 391 35.62 10.31 0.82
N ALA A 392 35.70 11.34 -0.02
CA ALA A 392 35.84 12.72 0.46
C ALA A 392 34.57 13.19 1.19
N GLY A 393 34.71 13.69 2.42
CA GLY A 393 33.60 14.18 3.24
C GLY A 393 32.78 13.09 3.95
N VAL A 394 33.18 11.81 3.82
CA VAL A 394 32.60 10.66 4.51
C VAL A 394 33.72 9.87 5.19
N GLU A 395 33.80 9.95 6.51
CA GLU A 395 34.78 9.19 7.31
C GLU A 395 34.32 7.74 7.46
N GLN A 396 35.15 6.79 7.02
CA GLN A 396 34.96 5.37 7.31
C GLN A 396 35.47 5.06 8.72
N ARG A 397 34.60 4.55 9.60
CA ARG A 397 34.94 4.29 11.00
C ARG A 397 34.29 3.00 11.50
N GLU A 398 34.89 2.36 12.48
CA GLU A 398 34.17 1.35 13.28
C GLU A 398 33.10 2.07 14.11
N VAL A 399 31.84 1.65 13.97
CA VAL A 399 30.70 2.28 14.67
C VAL A 399 30.02 1.24 15.55
N THR A 400 30.07 1.44 16.86
CA THR A 400 29.32 0.64 17.84
C THR A 400 28.08 1.40 18.27
N LEU A 401 26.91 0.80 18.04
CA LEU A 401 25.61 1.36 18.37
C LEU A 401 25.04 0.72 19.64
N GLU A 402 24.31 1.52 20.43
CA GLU A 402 23.53 1.05 21.57
C GLU A 402 22.11 1.62 21.49
N ARG A 403 21.11 0.80 21.87
CA ARG A 403 19.72 1.23 21.91
C ARG A 403 19.47 2.03 23.18
N ALA A 404 19.16 3.32 23.02
CA ALA A 404 18.88 4.20 24.16
C ALA A 404 17.46 3.98 24.72
N ALA A 405 17.12 4.68 25.80
CA ALA A 405 15.83 4.57 26.48
C ALA A 405 14.62 4.94 25.61
N ASN A 406 14.82 5.79 24.59
CA ASN A 406 13.78 6.12 23.60
C ASN A 406 13.60 5.01 22.53
N GLY A 407 14.32 3.90 22.63
CA GLY A 407 14.21 2.76 21.73
C GLY A 407 14.98 2.90 20.42
N LEU A 408 15.79 3.95 20.21
CA LEU A 408 16.56 4.18 18.98
C LEU A 408 18.05 3.88 19.19
N LEU A 409 18.76 3.53 18.11
CA LEU A 409 20.20 3.21 18.12
C LEU A 409 21.05 4.48 17.97
N TYR A 410 22.05 4.63 18.83
CA TYR A 410 22.99 5.76 18.79
C TYR A 410 24.44 5.28 18.91
N PRO A 411 25.40 6.01 18.32
CA PRO A 411 26.81 5.71 18.51
C PRO A 411 27.18 5.87 19.98
N THR A 412 27.97 4.93 20.48
CA THR A 412 28.51 4.92 21.84
C THR A 412 29.73 5.84 21.99
N ASP A 413 30.42 6.12 20.88
CA ASP A 413 31.58 7.01 20.83
C ASP A 413 31.17 8.48 21.02
N PRO A 414 31.66 9.18 22.08
CA PRO A 414 31.34 10.58 22.33
C PRO A 414 31.76 11.54 21.20
N ALA A 415 32.77 11.19 20.39
CA ALA A 415 33.18 11.99 19.24
C ALA A 415 32.09 12.08 18.16
N LEU A 416 31.16 11.12 18.15
CA LEU A 416 30.05 11.04 17.20
C LEU A 416 28.76 11.69 17.75
N ALA A 417 28.80 12.34 18.92
CA ALA A 417 27.60 12.90 19.56
C ALA A 417 26.85 13.95 18.71
N ALA A 418 27.54 14.62 17.78
CA ALA A 418 26.97 15.61 16.85
C ALA A 418 26.71 15.06 15.43
N VAL A 419 26.90 13.75 15.22
CA VAL A 419 26.70 13.08 13.93
C VAL A 419 25.45 12.20 14.00
N GLY A 420 24.64 12.25 12.95
CA GLY A 420 23.36 11.54 12.87
C GLY A 420 22.22 12.26 13.59
N ALA A 421 21.13 11.51 13.76
CA ALA A 421 19.90 11.96 14.38
C ALA A 421 20.11 12.31 15.87
N PRO A 422 19.39 13.33 16.39
CA PRO A 422 19.60 13.78 17.76
C PRO A 422 19.11 12.74 18.78
N ARG A 423 19.76 12.72 19.96
CA ARG A 423 19.42 11.81 21.07
C ARG A 423 18.13 12.16 21.80
N ASP A 424 17.55 13.34 21.53
CA ASP A 424 16.31 13.83 22.14
C ASP A 424 15.06 13.48 21.31
N LEU A 425 15.18 12.63 20.28
CA LEU A 425 14.02 12.13 19.54
C LEU A 425 13.09 11.36 20.48
N GLN A 426 11.78 11.58 20.32
CA GLN A 426 10.73 10.94 21.10
C GLN A 426 9.77 10.26 20.11
N PRO A 427 9.86 8.94 19.92
CA PRO A 427 8.90 8.22 19.10
C PRO A 427 7.48 8.42 19.64
N VAL A 428 6.58 8.81 18.75
CA VAL A 428 5.15 8.95 19.10
C VAL A 428 4.57 7.58 19.41
N THR A 429 3.82 7.47 20.50
CA THR A 429 3.22 6.21 20.93
C THR A 429 1.78 6.07 20.46
N ARG A 430 1.29 4.83 20.39
CA ARG A 430 -0.09 4.55 20.01
C ARG A 430 -1.14 5.19 20.93
N ALA A 431 -0.76 5.49 22.18
CA ALA A 431 -1.63 6.14 23.16
C ALA A 431 -1.78 7.65 22.93
N GLU A 432 -0.82 8.28 22.25
CA GLU A 432 -0.84 9.71 21.92
C GLU A 432 -1.61 10.01 20.64
N VAL A 433 -1.91 8.99 19.83
CA VAL A 433 -2.52 9.18 18.50
C VAL A 433 -3.85 8.48 18.32
N GLY A 434 -4.63 9.01 17.38
CA GLY A 434 -5.94 8.50 17.03
C GLY A 434 -6.97 8.68 18.15
N ALA A 435 -8.16 8.16 17.90
CA ALA A 435 -9.24 8.17 18.88
C ALA A 435 -8.90 7.22 20.03
N SER A 436 -8.66 7.76 21.23
CA SER A 436 -8.18 6.97 22.38
C SER A 436 -9.14 5.84 22.77
N TRP A 437 -10.44 6.05 22.57
CA TRP A 437 -11.56 5.14 22.83
C TRP A 437 -11.82 4.14 21.71
N TYR A 438 -11.09 4.22 20.59
CA TYR A 438 -11.26 3.34 19.45
C TYR A 438 -10.00 2.51 19.20
N ARG A 439 -10.19 1.23 18.94
CA ARG A 439 -9.19 0.35 18.35
C ARG A 439 -9.91 -0.37 17.22
N GLY A 440 -9.26 -0.44 16.06
CA GLY A 440 -9.73 -1.24 14.95
C GLY A 440 -9.97 -2.68 15.34
N GLU A 441 -10.73 -3.39 14.51
CA GLU A 441 -10.75 -4.84 14.60
C GLU A 441 -9.32 -5.38 14.41
N ALA A 442 -9.05 -6.54 15.02
CA ALA A 442 -7.75 -7.18 14.82
C ALA A 442 -7.51 -7.39 13.32
N PRO A 443 -6.25 -7.30 12.84
CA PRO A 443 -5.94 -7.66 11.46
C PRO A 443 -6.53 -9.02 11.13
N GLU A 444 -6.96 -9.21 9.88
CA GLU A 444 -7.57 -10.48 9.50
C GLU A 444 -6.66 -11.66 9.87
N ALA A 445 -7.25 -12.63 10.59
CA ALA A 445 -6.54 -13.77 11.13
C ALA A 445 -5.74 -14.49 10.03
N ALA A 446 -4.44 -14.72 10.27
CA ALA A 446 -3.63 -15.48 9.33
C ALA A 446 -4.13 -16.94 9.23
N PHE A 447 -3.85 -17.60 8.11
CA PHE A 447 -4.21 -19.02 7.93
C PHE A 447 -3.72 -19.87 9.10
N GLY A 448 -4.60 -20.72 9.64
CA GLY A 448 -4.28 -21.68 10.70
C GLY A 448 -4.18 -21.09 12.10
N THR A 449 -4.47 -19.80 12.30
CA THR A 449 -4.49 -19.18 13.64
C THR A 449 -5.79 -19.39 14.41
N GLY A 450 -6.84 -19.87 13.73
CA GLY A 450 -8.13 -20.22 14.30
C GLY A 450 -8.20 -21.65 14.83
N ALA A 451 -9.42 -22.16 14.99
CA ALA A 451 -9.66 -23.52 15.45
C ALA A 451 -9.46 -24.54 14.32
N THR A 452 -9.05 -25.76 14.67
CA THR A 452 -9.04 -26.89 13.75
C THR A 452 -10.31 -27.73 13.93
N HIS A 453 -11.05 -27.93 12.86
CA HIS A 453 -12.30 -28.69 12.81
C HIS A 453 -12.09 -29.99 12.01
N PRO A 454 -12.04 -31.16 12.67
CA PRO A 454 -11.98 -32.43 11.97
C PRO A 454 -13.26 -32.69 11.17
N LEU A 455 -13.12 -33.11 9.91
CA LEU A 455 -14.23 -33.44 9.03
C LEU A 455 -14.12 -34.89 8.57
N ALA A 456 -15.15 -35.70 8.81
CA ALA A 456 -15.21 -37.09 8.39
C ALA A 456 -15.65 -37.22 6.93
N ALA A 457 -15.24 -38.30 6.25
CA ALA A 457 -15.68 -38.59 4.88
C ALA A 457 -17.21 -38.64 4.78
N GLY A 458 -17.77 -38.02 3.74
CA GLY A 458 -19.22 -37.91 3.52
C GLY A 458 -19.90 -36.76 4.27
N ALA A 459 -19.20 -36.04 5.16
CA ALA A 459 -19.72 -34.80 5.72
C ALA A 459 -19.76 -33.69 4.65
N SER A 460 -20.68 -32.73 4.83
CA SER A 460 -20.83 -31.62 3.91
C SER A 460 -19.71 -30.60 4.10
N LEU A 461 -18.77 -30.54 3.14
CA LEU A 461 -17.72 -29.52 3.13
C LEU A 461 -18.31 -28.10 3.04
N ALA A 462 -19.39 -27.92 2.28
CA ALA A 462 -20.07 -26.63 2.16
C ALA A 462 -20.65 -26.13 3.49
N ALA A 463 -21.23 -27.03 4.30
CA ALA A 463 -21.73 -26.67 5.63
C ALA A 463 -20.57 -26.29 6.57
N ALA A 464 -19.50 -27.08 6.58
CA ALA A 464 -18.32 -26.79 7.39
C ALA A 464 -17.67 -25.44 7.04
N VAL A 465 -17.61 -25.09 5.75
CA VAL A 465 -17.14 -23.76 5.31
C VAL A 465 -18.05 -22.66 5.83
N ALA A 466 -19.38 -22.82 5.73
CA ALA A 466 -20.34 -21.82 6.20
C ALA A 466 -20.31 -21.60 7.72
N GLU A 467 -19.94 -22.62 8.50
CA GLU A 467 -19.83 -22.56 9.96
C GLU A 467 -18.45 -22.10 10.46
N SER A 468 -17.44 -22.11 9.58
CA SER A 468 -16.05 -21.75 9.93
C SER A 468 -15.88 -20.26 10.19
N ARG A 469 -14.80 -19.91 10.90
CA ARG A 469 -14.39 -18.54 11.23
C ARG A 469 -13.04 -18.20 10.59
N ALA A 470 -12.71 -16.91 10.56
CA ALA A 470 -11.42 -16.43 10.06
C ALA A 470 -10.24 -17.13 10.76
N GLY A 471 -9.32 -17.67 9.97
CA GLY A 471 -8.13 -18.37 10.44
C GLY A 471 -8.34 -19.87 10.73
N ASP A 472 -9.58 -20.38 10.69
CA ASP A 472 -9.86 -21.78 10.98
C ASP A 472 -9.21 -22.74 9.96
N THR A 473 -9.08 -24.00 10.38
CA THR A 473 -8.62 -25.12 9.52
C THR A 473 -9.66 -26.23 9.51
N LEU A 474 -10.17 -26.59 8.33
CA LEU A 474 -10.95 -27.80 8.13
C LEU A 474 -10.00 -28.96 7.83
N SER A 475 -9.90 -29.92 8.75
CA SER A 475 -8.98 -31.08 8.66
C SER A 475 -9.74 -32.32 8.19
N LEU A 476 -9.64 -32.65 6.92
CA LEU A 476 -10.41 -33.70 6.25
C LEU A 476 -9.76 -35.08 6.43
N ALA A 477 -10.52 -36.02 6.99
CA ALA A 477 -10.13 -37.44 7.01
C ALA A 477 -10.10 -38.02 5.59
N ALA A 478 -9.36 -39.12 5.40
CA ALA A 478 -9.29 -39.83 4.12
C ALA A 478 -10.69 -40.23 3.62
N GLY A 479 -10.95 -39.98 2.33
CA GLY A 479 -12.24 -40.26 1.70
C GLY A 479 -12.54 -39.28 0.57
N THR A 480 -13.74 -39.39 0.01
CA THR A 480 -14.24 -38.49 -1.04
C THR A 480 -15.23 -37.48 -0.47
N TYR A 481 -15.11 -36.22 -0.89
CA TYR A 481 -16.01 -35.12 -0.55
C TYR A 481 -16.57 -34.54 -1.84
N GLU A 482 -17.89 -34.52 -1.97
CA GLU A 482 -18.57 -33.98 -3.14
C GLU A 482 -18.69 -32.45 -3.03
N VAL A 483 -18.23 -31.75 -4.07
CA VAL A 483 -18.36 -30.30 -4.22
C VAL A 483 -19.27 -30.05 -5.43
N ALA A 484 -20.58 -30.05 -5.15
CA ALA A 484 -21.61 -29.86 -6.17
C ALA A 484 -21.67 -28.42 -6.71
N ALA A 485 -21.25 -27.44 -5.92
CA ALA A 485 -21.17 -26.03 -6.27
C ALA A 485 -19.95 -25.38 -5.59
N PRO A 486 -19.40 -24.30 -6.16
CA PRO A 486 -18.26 -23.60 -5.56
C PRO A 486 -18.54 -23.13 -4.13
N LEU A 487 -17.57 -23.36 -3.24
CA LEU A 487 -17.59 -22.93 -1.84
C LEU A 487 -17.40 -21.41 -1.76
N ALA A 488 -18.39 -20.69 -1.21
CA ALA A 488 -18.28 -19.24 -1.02
C ALA A 488 -17.39 -18.92 0.20
N LEU A 489 -16.29 -18.22 -0.03
CA LEU A 489 -15.30 -17.87 1.00
C LEU A 489 -15.31 -16.38 1.28
N ARG A 490 -15.47 -16.04 2.56
CA ARG A 490 -15.65 -14.67 3.07
C ARG A 490 -14.65 -14.27 4.15
N HIS A 491 -13.71 -15.17 4.44
CA HIS A 491 -12.66 -15.05 5.45
C HIS A 491 -11.54 -16.04 5.11
N ARG A 492 -10.32 -15.79 5.61
CA ARG A 492 -9.20 -16.74 5.50
C ARG A 492 -9.57 -18.10 6.06
N LEU A 493 -9.51 -19.12 5.21
CA LEU A 493 -9.79 -20.51 5.59
C LEU A 493 -8.72 -21.46 5.06
N THR A 494 -8.32 -22.41 5.90
CA THR A 494 -7.49 -23.55 5.47
C THR A 494 -8.37 -24.79 5.29
N ILE A 495 -8.23 -25.49 4.18
CA ILE A 495 -8.81 -26.83 3.96
C ILE A 495 -7.63 -27.77 3.72
N ALA A 496 -7.43 -28.70 4.65
CA ALA A 496 -6.26 -29.56 4.67
C ALA A 496 -6.66 -31.03 4.79
N GLY A 497 -5.91 -31.92 4.15
CA GLY A 497 -5.92 -33.33 4.51
C GLY A 497 -5.43 -33.50 5.95
N ALA A 498 -6.13 -34.33 6.74
CA ALA A 498 -5.64 -34.75 8.04
C ALA A 498 -4.28 -35.45 7.90
N LYS A 499 -3.53 -35.57 9.00
CA LYS A 499 -2.21 -36.21 8.99
C LYS A 499 -2.27 -37.58 8.30
N ASP A 500 -1.36 -37.79 7.35
CA ASP A 500 -1.24 -39.01 6.53
C ASP A 500 -2.46 -39.32 5.62
N ALA A 501 -3.44 -38.42 5.55
CA ALA A 501 -4.58 -38.53 4.65
C ALA A 501 -4.39 -37.62 3.42
N LYS A 502 -4.80 -38.14 2.25
CA LYS A 502 -4.91 -37.37 1.01
C LYS A 502 -6.35 -37.48 0.47
N PRO A 503 -7.30 -36.73 1.04
CA PRO A 503 -8.71 -36.84 0.67
C PRO A 503 -8.94 -36.28 -0.74
N VAL A 504 -9.99 -36.79 -1.39
CA VAL A 504 -10.38 -36.43 -2.75
C VAL A 504 -11.57 -35.48 -2.72
N LEU A 505 -11.40 -34.26 -3.24
CA LEU A 505 -12.49 -33.34 -3.53
C LEU A 505 -12.98 -33.61 -4.96
N ARG A 506 -14.19 -34.16 -5.10
CA ARG A 506 -14.81 -34.36 -6.42
C ARG A 506 -15.62 -33.12 -6.79
N VAL A 507 -15.21 -32.44 -7.85
CA VAL A 507 -15.73 -31.13 -8.23
C VAL A 507 -16.62 -31.25 -9.46
N ALA A 508 -17.87 -30.81 -9.35
CA ALA A 508 -18.84 -30.86 -10.46
C ALA A 508 -18.73 -29.67 -11.43
N ALA A 509 -18.27 -28.51 -10.96
CA ALA A 509 -18.14 -27.31 -11.78
C ALA A 509 -16.90 -26.47 -11.41
N GLY A 510 -16.78 -26.10 -10.14
CA GLY A 510 -15.64 -25.39 -9.57
C GLY A 510 -15.56 -25.65 -8.07
N LEU A 511 -14.39 -25.42 -7.46
CA LEU A 511 -14.13 -25.70 -6.05
C LEU A 511 -14.56 -24.53 -5.16
N ALA A 512 -14.13 -23.31 -5.45
CA ALA A 512 -14.29 -22.18 -4.54
C ALA A 512 -14.52 -20.85 -5.26
N ARG A 513 -15.20 -19.94 -4.57
CA ARG A 513 -15.36 -18.54 -4.95
C ARG A 513 -14.95 -17.63 -3.80
N ILE A 514 -13.91 -16.82 -4.02
CA ILE A 514 -13.49 -15.79 -3.06
C ILE A 514 -14.41 -14.57 -3.21
N GLU A 515 -15.15 -14.21 -2.15
CA GLU A 515 -16.11 -13.09 -2.17
C GLU A 515 -15.65 -11.88 -1.35
N GLY A 516 -14.75 -12.09 -0.37
CA GLY A 516 -14.19 -11.08 0.53
C GLY A 516 -13.39 -11.75 1.65
N GLY A 517 -12.66 -10.98 2.47
CA GLY A 517 -11.95 -11.51 3.64
C GLY A 517 -10.84 -12.51 3.31
N GLY A 518 -9.74 -12.05 2.71
CA GLY A 518 -8.41 -12.62 2.97
C GLY A 518 -7.99 -14.00 2.40
N GLY A 519 -8.88 -14.86 1.89
CA GLY A 519 -8.50 -15.92 0.92
C GLY A 519 -8.52 -17.39 1.37
N LEU A 520 -7.80 -18.26 0.66
CA LEU A 520 -7.89 -19.74 0.76
C LEU A 520 -6.51 -20.42 0.79
N ARG A 521 -6.33 -21.36 1.73
CA ARG A 521 -5.20 -22.29 1.76
C ARG A 521 -5.67 -23.73 1.60
N LEU A 522 -5.08 -24.46 0.65
CA LEU A 522 -5.33 -25.87 0.38
C LEU A 522 -4.06 -26.68 0.66
N GLU A 523 -4.17 -27.76 1.44
CA GLU A 523 -3.02 -28.57 1.83
C GLU A 523 -3.28 -30.08 1.70
N ASN A 524 -2.38 -30.80 1.03
CA ASN A 524 -2.39 -32.28 0.97
C ASN A 524 -3.74 -32.86 0.49
N LEU A 525 -4.26 -32.35 -0.62
CA LEU A 525 -5.55 -32.75 -1.20
C LEU A 525 -5.39 -33.29 -2.63
N ASP A 526 -6.24 -34.25 -3.00
CA ASP A 526 -6.51 -34.58 -4.40
C ASP A 526 -7.80 -33.89 -4.84
N ILE A 527 -7.81 -33.28 -6.02
CA ILE A 527 -8.97 -32.59 -6.60
C ILE A 527 -9.28 -33.26 -7.93
N ASP A 528 -10.42 -33.93 -8.00
CA ASP A 528 -10.94 -34.57 -9.20
C ASP A 528 -11.98 -33.67 -9.86
N ALA A 529 -11.55 -32.94 -10.90
CA ALA A 529 -12.38 -32.04 -11.69
C ALA A 529 -12.67 -32.58 -13.10
N ARG A 530 -12.43 -33.88 -13.36
CA ARG A 530 -12.65 -34.50 -14.68
C ARG A 530 -14.12 -34.46 -15.13
N GLY A 531 -15.05 -34.44 -14.17
CA GLY A 531 -16.48 -34.32 -14.41
C GLY A 531 -16.98 -32.91 -14.70
N ALA A 532 -16.12 -31.88 -14.59
CA ALA A 532 -16.54 -30.50 -14.80
C ALA A 532 -16.89 -30.22 -16.27
N ALA A 533 -17.89 -29.37 -16.48
CA ALA A 533 -18.38 -28.96 -17.80
C ALA A 533 -17.27 -28.31 -18.68
N GLY A 534 -16.19 -27.82 -18.07
CA GLY A 534 -14.94 -27.41 -18.75
C GLY A 534 -14.86 -25.94 -19.13
N GLU A 535 -15.92 -25.18 -18.94
CA GLU A 535 -15.92 -23.72 -18.98
C GLU A 535 -15.96 -23.19 -17.54
N GLY A 536 -15.03 -22.30 -17.17
CA GLY A 536 -14.98 -21.69 -15.85
C GLY A 536 -13.63 -21.86 -15.14
N ALA A 537 -13.66 -21.75 -13.81
CA ALA A 537 -12.48 -21.78 -12.95
C ALA A 537 -12.64 -22.78 -11.81
N LEU A 538 -11.55 -23.44 -11.41
CA LEU A 538 -11.52 -24.23 -10.19
C LEU A 538 -11.65 -23.30 -8.97
N ILE A 539 -10.90 -22.21 -8.94
CA ILE A 539 -10.98 -21.15 -7.92
C ILE A 539 -11.26 -19.84 -8.66
N ALA A 540 -12.43 -19.27 -8.44
CA ALA A 540 -12.80 -17.97 -8.98
C ALA A 540 -12.69 -16.89 -7.89
N VAL A 541 -12.12 -15.73 -8.23
CA VAL A 541 -12.22 -14.54 -7.38
C VAL A 541 -13.37 -13.69 -7.89
N GLY A 542 -14.33 -13.39 -7.03
CA GLY A 542 -15.50 -12.57 -7.37
C GLY A 542 -15.15 -11.08 -7.51
N PRO A 543 -15.86 -10.33 -8.37
CA PRO A 543 -15.72 -8.88 -8.42
C PRO A 543 -16.06 -8.26 -7.06
N GLY A 544 -15.30 -7.23 -6.66
CA GLY A 544 -15.49 -6.54 -5.38
C GLY A 544 -14.91 -7.26 -4.17
N ALA A 545 -14.14 -8.35 -4.36
CA ALA A 545 -13.39 -8.99 -3.29
C ALA A 545 -12.38 -7.99 -2.70
N ALA A 546 -12.69 -7.54 -1.47
CA ALA A 546 -11.89 -6.64 -0.66
C ALA A 546 -12.00 -7.06 0.82
N PRO A 547 -11.00 -6.78 1.68
CA PRO A 547 -9.65 -6.31 1.33
C PRO A 547 -8.88 -7.33 0.47
N ASN A 548 -7.60 -7.07 0.19
CA ASN A 548 -6.75 -7.99 -0.56
C ASN A 548 -6.81 -9.43 0.02
N TYR A 549 -6.58 -10.42 -0.84
CA TYR A 549 -6.67 -11.84 -0.48
C TYR A 549 -5.36 -12.59 -0.72
N SER A 550 -5.23 -13.78 -0.14
CA SER A 550 -4.08 -14.65 -0.37
C SER A 550 -4.54 -16.05 -0.80
N LEU A 551 -3.82 -16.69 -1.72
CA LEU A 551 -4.10 -18.06 -2.16
C LEU A 551 -2.86 -18.93 -1.97
N THR A 552 -3.03 -20.10 -1.36
CA THR A 552 -1.92 -21.05 -1.15
C THR A 552 -2.37 -22.47 -1.47
N LEU A 553 -1.61 -23.15 -2.33
CA LEU A 553 -1.79 -24.57 -2.65
C LEU A 553 -0.48 -25.29 -2.34
N ASP A 554 -0.49 -26.18 -1.34
CA ASP A 554 0.67 -26.97 -0.93
C ASP A 554 0.34 -28.47 -0.94
N GLY A 555 1.10 -29.26 -1.69
CA GLY A 555 0.85 -30.71 -1.77
C GLY A 555 -0.49 -31.05 -2.45
N VAL A 556 -1.03 -30.18 -3.29
CA VAL A 556 -2.33 -30.37 -3.96
C VAL A 556 -2.14 -31.05 -5.31
N SER A 557 -2.97 -32.02 -5.67
CA SER A 557 -2.98 -32.61 -7.01
C SER A 557 -4.33 -32.40 -7.69
N VAL A 558 -4.35 -31.82 -8.88
CA VAL A 558 -5.56 -31.50 -9.64
C VAL A 558 -5.60 -32.28 -10.95
N ALA A 559 -6.68 -33.03 -11.16
CA ALA A 559 -6.99 -33.68 -12.42
C ALA A 559 -8.18 -32.98 -13.10
N GLY A 560 -7.90 -32.18 -14.11
CA GLY A 560 -8.90 -31.44 -14.87
C GLY A 560 -9.56 -32.25 -15.99
N PRO A 561 -10.53 -31.64 -16.69
CA PRO A 561 -11.35 -32.31 -17.70
C PRO A 561 -10.74 -32.28 -19.11
N GLY A 562 -9.55 -31.69 -19.29
CA GLY A 562 -8.80 -31.67 -20.56
C GLY A 562 -7.95 -30.41 -20.71
N LYS A 563 -6.82 -30.50 -21.43
CA LYS A 563 -6.01 -29.33 -21.79
C LYS A 563 -6.86 -28.21 -22.40
N GLY A 564 -6.70 -26.99 -21.88
CA GLY A 564 -7.46 -25.82 -22.32
C GLY A 564 -8.88 -25.74 -21.77
N ARG A 565 -9.30 -26.67 -20.90
CA ARG A 565 -10.61 -26.66 -20.24
C ARG A 565 -10.43 -26.47 -18.74
N LEU A 566 -11.31 -25.68 -18.13
CA LEU A 566 -11.30 -25.29 -16.72
C LEU A 566 -9.97 -24.66 -16.28
N ASP A 567 -9.95 -23.35 -16.10
CA ASP A 567 -8.79 -22.65 -15.55
C ASP A 567 -8.61 -22.97 -14.06
N GLY A 568 -7.40 -22.84 -13.55
CA GLY A 568 -7.09 -23.07 -12.14
C GLY A 568 -7.63 -21.94 -11.26
N ILE A 569 -6.87 -20.85 -11.17
CA ILE A 569 -7.22 -19.63 -10.43
C ILE A 569 -7.55 -18.55 -11.46
N VAL A 570 -8.77 -18.03 -11.42
CA VAL A 570 -9.20 -16.90 -12.27
C VAL A 570 -9.51 -15.69 -11.40
N MET A 571 -8.83 -14.58 -11.67
CA MET A 571 -8.95 -13.35 -10.91
C MET A 571 -9.86 -12.35 -11.62
N ALA A 572 -10.95 -11.92 -10.95
CA ALA A 572 -11.79 -10.86 -11.49
C ALA A 572 -11.03 -9.52 -11.56
N PRO A 573 -11.28 -8.68 -12.59
CA PRO A 573 -10.78 -7.31 -12.63
C PRO A 573 -11.23 -6.51 -11.40
N GLY A 574 -10.42 -5.54 -10.95
CA GLY A 574 -10.71 -4.73 -9.77
C GLY A 574 -10.51 -5.47 -8.44
N THR A 575 -9.81 -6.60 -8.44
CA THR A 575 -9.39 -7.33 -7.23
C THR A 575 -7.88 -7.42 -7.14
N PHE A 576 -7.34 -7.70 -5.95
CA PHE A 576 -5.89 -7.78 -5.75
C PHE A 576 -5.51 -8.85 -4.73
N ALA A 577 -4.57 -9.72 -5.09
CA ALA A 577 -3.99 -10.69 -4.17
C ALA A 577 -2.67 -10.18 -3.59
N ASP A 578 -2.46 -10.33 -2.28
CA ASP A 578 -1.15 -10.10 -1.68
C ASP A 578 -0.17 -11.19 -2.15
N ASP A 579 -0.58 -12.46 -2.10
CA ASP A 579 0.25 -13.58 -2.53
C ASP A 579 -0.58 -14.70 -3.17
N VAL A 580 -0.02 -15.31 -4.22
CA VAL A 580 -0.41 -16.61 -4.74
C VAL A 580 0.79 -17.54 -4.66
N ILE A 581 0.67 -18.61 -3.87
CA ILE A 581 1.75 -19.56 -3.60
C ILE A 581 1.32 -20.97 -4.03
N ILE A 582 2.09 -21.60 -4.90
CA ILE A 582 1.90 -22.99 -5.34
C ILE A 582 3.18 -23.77 -5.05
N THR A 583 3.09 -24.75 -4.14
CA THR A 583 4.25 -25.53 -3.69
C THR A 583 3.94 -27.01 -3.73
N ASN A 584 4.90 -27.84 -4.17
CA ASN A 584 4.81 -29.30 -4.17
C ASN A 584 3.52 -29.86 -4.78
N SER A 585 2.96 -29.15 -5.77
CA SER A 585 1.61 -29.41 -6.29
C SER A 585 1.65 -29.92 -7.73
N ALA A 586 0.62 -30.63 -8.16
CA ALA A 586 0.52 -31.19 -9.50
C ALA A 586 -0.78 -30.76 -10.18
N PHE A 587 -0.71 -30.31 -11.43
CA PHE A 587 -1.86 -29.90 -12.22
C PHE A 587 -1.82 -30.61 -13.57
N ALA A 588 -2.90 -31.28 -13.93
CA ALA A 588 -3.00 -32.00 -15.19
C ALA A 588 -4.32 -31.73 -15.91
N GLU A 589 -4.29 -31.64 -17.23
CA GLU A 589 -5.50 -31.55 -18.07
C GLU A 589 -6.38 -30.33 -17.77
N MET A 590 -5.77 -29.14 -17.74
CA MET A 590 -6.45 -27.90 -17.37
C MET A 590 -6.24 -26.78 -18.39
N GLY A 591 -6.98 -25.69 -18.23
CA GLY A 591 -6.70 -24.39 -18.84
C GLY A 591 -5.44 -23.74 -18.29
N VAL A 592 -5.50 -22.43 -18.07
CA VAL A 592 -4.41 -21.67 -17.43
C VAL A 592 -4.49 -21.88 -15.92
N VAL A 593 -3.39 -22.31 -15.28
CA VAL A 593 -3.42 -22.59 -13.84
C VAL A 593 -3.54 -21.31 -13.01
N VAL A 594 -2.86 -20.23 -13.41
CA VAL A 594 -3.06 -18.88 -12.83
C VAL A 594 -3.37 -17.89 -13.94
N ALA A 595 -4.67 -17.60 -14.13
CA ALA A 595 -5.18 -16.66 -15.12
C ALA A 595 -5.37 -15.27 -14.50
N ALA A 596 -4.38 -14.40 -14.73
CA ALA A 596 -4.25 -13.10 -14.09
C ALA A 596 -4.12 -11.98 -15.13
N THR A 597 -5.05 -11.98 -16.08
CA THR A 597 -5.11 -11.03 -17.20
C THR A 597 -6.33 -10.12 -17.18
N GLY A 598 -7.12 -10.11 -16.09
CA GLY A 598 -8.35 -9.31 -16.00
C GLY A 598 -8.16 -7.80 -16.20
N GLU A 599 -6.99 -7.27 -15.84
CA GLU A 599 -6.66 -5.83 -15.96
C GLU A 599 -6.12 -5.51 -17.37
N GLN A 600 -7.03 -5.17 -18.29
CA GLN A 600 -6.70 -4.97 -19.71
C GLN A 600 -6.37 -3.52 -20.10
N GLU A 601 -6.77 -2.55 -19.28
CA GLU A 601 -6.48 -1.13 -19.52
C GLU A 601 -5.00 -0.81 -19.22
N ALA A 602 -4.38 0.05 -20.05
CA ALA A 602 -2.99 0.45 -19.89
C ALA A 602 -2.79 1.52 -18.79
N LYS A 603 -3.33 1.27 -17.59
CA LYS A 603 -3.34 2.21 -16.45
C LYS A 603 -2.44 1.78 -15.28
N GLY A 604 -1.66 0.72 -15.43
CA GLY A 604 -0.77 0.22 -14.37
C GLY A 604 -1.42 -0.77 -13.41
N TRP A 605 -2.72 -1.05 -13.53
CA TRP A 605 -3.40 -2.06 -12.71
C TRP A 605 -2.83 -3.46 -12.97
N TYR A 606 -2.61 -4.19 -11.89
CA TYR A 606 -2.22 -5.59 -11.91
C TYR A 606 -2.95 -6.37 -10.80
N PRO A 607 -3.02 -7.71 -10.90
CA PRO A 607 -3.95 -8.50 -10.09
C PRO A 607 -3.35 -9.10 -8.81
N MET A 608 -2.03 -9.10 -8.65
CA MET A 608 -1.38 -9.62 -7.45
C MET A 608 0.02 -9.07 -7.21
N GLU A 609 0.41 -8.93 -5.95
CA GLU A 609 1.77 -8.50 -5.59
C GLU A 609 2.80 -9.59 -5.88
N ARG A 610 2.52 -10.84 -5.52
CA ARG A 610 3.46 -11.95 -5.70
C ARG A 610 2.81 -13.24 -6.20
N LEU A 611 3.47 -13.89 -7.17
CA LEU A 611 3.22 -15.26 -7.59
C LEU A 611 4.47 -16.11 -7.40
N THR A 612 4.40 -17.14 -6.56
CA THR A 612 5.50 -18.07 -6.31
C THR A 612 5.10 -19.51 -6.64
N VAL A 613 5.87 -20.19 -7.48
CA VAL A 613 5.67 -21.60 -7.87
C VAL A 613 6.94 -22.39 -7.54
N THR A 614 6.85 -23.41 -6.69
CA THR A 614 8.02 -24.20 -6.25
C THR A 614 7.74 -25.70 -6.30
N GLY A 615 8.69 -26.47 -6.83
CA GLY A 615 8.64 -27.94 -6.76
C GLY A 615 7.37 -28.56 -7.35
N SER A 616 6.75 -27.91 -8.34
CA SER A 616 5.41 -28.26 -8.82
C SER A 616 5.44 -28.84 -10.24
N HIS A 617 4.42 -29.63 -10.58
CA HIS A 617 4.34 -30.39 -11.82
C HIS A 617 3.11 -29.99 -12.64
N PHE A 618 3.31 -29.67 -13.92
CA PHE A 618 2.27 -29.22 -14.82
C PHE A 618 2.28 -30.09 -16.08
N ALA A 619 1.18 -30.75 -16.39
CA ALA A 619 1.09 -31.67 -17.53
C ALA A 619 -0.16 -31.42 -18.37
N ARG A 620 0.00 -31.15 -19.66
CA ARG A 620 -1.11 -30.84 -20.57
C ARG A 620 -2.01 -29.72 -20.02
N VAL A 621 -1.39 -28.64 -19.53
CA VAL A 621 -2.09 -27.40 -19.18
C VAL A 621 -1.98 -26.38 -20.32
N ALA A 622 -2.90 -25.42 -20.41
CA ALA A 622 -2.76 -24.34 -21.40
C ALA A 622 -1.54 -23.48 -21.06
N MET A 623 -1.47 -22.94 -19.84
CA MET A 623 -0.28 -22.27 -19.31
C MET A 623 -0.18 -22.48 -17.80
N VAL A 624 1.03 -22.41 -17.26
CA VAL A 624 1.26 -22.34 -15.80
C VAL A 624 0.70 -21.03 -15.26
N ALA A 625 1.05 -19.91 -15.90
CA ALA A 625 0.53 -18.60 -15.56
C ALA A 625 0.46 -17.70 -16.80
N ASP A 626 -0.59 -16.89 -16.88
CA ASP A 626 -0.69 -15.73 -17.77
C ASP A 626 -0.94 -14.50 -16.89
N LEU A 627 0.11 -13.70 -16.69
CA LEU A 627 0.14 -12.56 -15.77
C LEU A 627 0.33 -11.27 -16.56
N LEU A 628 -0.52 -10.27 -16.28
CA LEU A 628 -0.53 -9.01 -17.00
C LEU A 628 -0.51 -7.78 -16.08
N ARG A 629 0.47 -6.90 -16.29
CA ARG A 629 0.44 -5.48 -15.94
C ARG A 629 0.69 -4.64 -17.19
N LYS A 630 -0.28 -3.80 -17.58
CA LYS A 630 -0.18 -2.92 -18.76
C LYS A 630 0.04 -1.46 -18.39
N GLY A 631 0.68 -0.72 -19.28
CA GLY A 631 0.89 0.72 -19.15
C GLY A 631 2.31 1.10 -18.75
N SER A 632 2.47 2.36 -18.37
CA SER A 632 3.76 2.99 -18.06
C SER A 632 3.83 3.51 -16.62
N ASP A 633 3.11 2.88 -15.70
CA ASP A 633 3.09 3.29 -14.30
C ASP A 633 4.33 2.78 -13.54
N GLU A 634 4.93 3.65 -12.73
CA GLU A 634 6.13 3.37 -11.91
C GLU A 634 5.84 3.55 -10.41
N SER A 635 4.56 3.61 -10.02
CA SER A 635 4.13 3.91 -8.65
C SER A 635 3.82 2.66 -7.82
N THR A 636 4.26 1.48 -8.24
CA THR A 636 3.91 0.19 -7.61
C THR A 636 5.13 -0.65 -7.23
N PHE A 637 4.89 -1.73 -6.48
CA PHE A 637 5.95 -2.61 -5.96
C PHE A 637 6.17 -3.85 -6.86
N GLY A 638 5.09 -4.40 -7.41
CA GLY A 638 5.10 -5.62 -8.20
C GLY A 638 4.53 -5.45 -9.62
N PRO A 639 4.16 -6.56 -10.29
CA PRO A 639 4.19 -7.93 -9.79
C PRO A 639 5.59 -8.50 -9.57
N TRP A 640 5.71 -9.38 -8.59
CA TRP A 640 6.83 -10.30 -8.38
C TRP A 640 6.45 -11.70 -8.84
N PHE A 641 7.29 -12.32 -9.68
CA PHE A 641 7.10 -13.69 -10.14
C PHE A 641 8.33 -14.55 -9.84
N ALA A 642 8.12 -15.72 -9.26
CA ALA A 642 9.17 -16.71 -9.06
C ALA A 642 8.68 -18.12 -9.40
N MET A 643 9.45 -18.88 -10.17
CA MET A 643 9.21 -20.29 -10.48
C MET A 643 10.51 -21.08 -10.35
N THR A 644 10.54 -22.01 -9.39
CA THR A 644 11.76 -22.78 -9.06
C THR A 644 11.49 -24.29 -9.00
N GLY A 645 12.43 -25.09 -9.50
CA GLY A 645 12.46 -26.55 -9.28
C GLY A 645 11.23 -27.29 -9.80
N SER A 646 10.51 -26.73 -10.78
CA SER A 646 9.22 -27.21 -11.25
C SER A 646 9.33 -27.85 -12.64
N SER A 647 8.35 -28.66 -13.05
CA SER A 647 8.33 -29.31 -14.37
C SER A 647 7.06 -29.00 -15.16
N VAL A 648 7.22 -28.73 -16.45
CA VAL A 648 6.12 -28.45 -17.39
C VAL A 648 6.23 -29.39 -18.58
N ALA A 649 5.19 -30.17 -18.85
CA ALA A 649 5.17 -31.18 -19.90
C ALA A 649 3.93 -31.05 -20.80
N ASP A 650 4.11 -31.20 -22.12
CA ASP A 650 3.03 -31.23 -23.12
C ASP A 650 2.05 -30.03 -23.02
N SER A 651 2.53 -28.89 -22.53
CA SER A 651 1.73 -27.72 -22.13
C SER A 651 1.95 -26.53 -23.05
N GLY A 652 0.99 -25.63 -23.14
CA GLY A 652 1.09 -24.46 -24.02
C GLY A 652 -0.20 -24.12 -24.73
N ALA A 653 -0.42 -22.83 -24.93
CA ALA A 653 -1.43 -22.24 -25.80
C ALA A 653 -0.88 -20.91 -26.33
N ASP A 654 -1.25 -20.53 -27.56
CA ASP A 654 -0.81 -19.27 -28.19
C ASP A 654 0.72 -19.05 -28.16
N GLY A 655 1.49 -20.13 -28.28
CA GLY A 655 2.94 -20.08 -28.34
C GLY A 655 3.62 -19.76 -27.01
N ALA A 656 2.93 -19.89 -25.88
CA ALA A 656 3.51 -19.81 -24.55
C ALA A 656 2.96 -20.90 -23.60
N SER A 657 3.82 -21.43 -22.73
CA SER A 657 3.43 -22.23 -21.55
C SER A 657 3.54 -21.44 -20.26
N LEU A 658 4.22 -20.28 -20.30
CA LEU A 658 4.35 -19.31 -19.22
C LEU A 658 4.46 -17.91 -19.84
N ARG A 659 3.55 -16.99 -19.48
CA ARG A 659 3.55 -15.61 -19.97
C ARG A 659 3.51 -14.63 -18.80
N ILE A 660 4.58 -13.84 -18.65
CA ILE A 660 4.75 -12.88 -17.56
C ILE A 660 4.96 -11.49 -18.16
N SER A 661 3.96 -10.64 -18.08
CA SER A 661 3.96 -9.30 -18.69
C SER A 661 3.91 -8.20 -17.63
N GLY A 662 4.88 -7.29 -17.69
CA GLY A 662 4.96 -6.10 -16.84
C GLY A 662 5.39 -6.35 -15.39
N ALA A 663 5.81 -7.57 -15.03
CA ALA A 663 6.42 -7.86 -13.74
C ALA A 663 7.68 -7.00 -13.50
N GLN A 664 7.91 -6.59 -12.26
CA GLN A 664 9.10 -5.83 -11.86
C GLN A 664 10.23 -6.75 -11.41
N HIS A 665 9.89 -7.97 -10.99
CA HIS A 665 10.85 -9.02 -10.69
C HIS A 665 10.34 -10.35 -11.25
N ALA A 666 11.20 -11.07 -11.97
CA ALA A 666 10.89 -12.39 -12.52
C ALA A 666 12.09 -13.33 -12.36
N GLU A 667 11.94 -14.40 -11.58
CA GLU A 667 12.97 -15.44 -11.41
C GLU A 667 12.44 -16.81 -11.87
N ILE A 668 13.05 -17.38 -12.89
CA ILE A 668 12.68 -18.69 -13.47
C ILE A 668 13.92 -19.58 -13.47
N VAL A 669 14.04 -20.42 -12.44
CA VAL A 669 15.31 -21.11 -12.15
C VAL A 669 15.11 -22.62 -11.90
N GLN A 670 16.03 -23.45 -12.43
CA GLN A 670 16.06 -24.89 -12.15
C GLN A 670 14.78 -25.65 -12.53
N ASN A 671 14.09 -25.21 -13.57
CA ASN A 671 12.87 -25.87 -14.05
C ASN A 671 13.14 -26.79 -15.24
N ASN A 672 12.25 -27.75 -15.48
CA ASN A 672 12.29 -28.63 -16.64
C ASN A 672 11.05 -28.42 -17.53
N PHE A 673 11.26 -28.03 -18.79
CA PHE A 673 10.21 -27.87 -19.78
C PHE A 673 10.39 -28.91 -20.89
N ALA A 674 9.37 -29.74 -21.12
CA ALA A 674 9.38 -30.80 -22.10
C ALA A 674 8.17 -30.73 -23.03
N LYS A 675 8.40 -30.78 -24.35
CA LYS A 675 7.35 -30.81 -25.39
C LYS A 675 6.26 -29.73 -25.19
N SER A 676 6.67 -28.59 -24.66
CA SER A 676 5.79 -27.48 -24.30
C SER A 676 6.11 -26.25 -25.13
N ASP A 677 5.14 -25.34 -25.24
CA ASP A 677 5.38 -24.01 -25.79
C ASP A 677 6.38 -23.22 -24.94
N GLY A 678 6.95 -22.16 -25.51
CA GLY A 678 8.03 -21.40 -24.89
C GLY A 678 7.62 -20.58 -23.66
N ILE A 679 8.62 -19.99 -23.02
CA ILE A 679 8.44 -18.98 -21.97
C ILE A 679 8.49 -17.60 -22.62
N VAL A 680 7.58 -16.70 -22.23
CA VAL A 680 7.55 -15.31 -22.69
C VAL A 680 7.53 -14.37 -21.49
N VAL A 681 8.58 -13.56 -21.34
CA VAL A 681 8.63 -12.44 -20.39
C VAL A 681 8.57 -11.14 -21.18
N ILE A 682 7.61 -10.27 -20.86
CA ILE A 682 7.40 -9.00 -21.55
C ILE A 682 7.68 -7.85 -20.57
N HIS A 683 8.78 -7.15 -20.78
CA HIS A 683 9.16 -5.99 -19.99
C HIS A 683 8.42 -4.72 -20.46
N SER A 684 7.90 -3.96 -19.50
CA SER A 684 7.33 -2.63 -19.72
C SER A 684 8.32 -1.53 -19.26
N VAL A 685 7.82 -0.48 -18.59
CA VAL A 685 8.64 0.59 -18.02
C VAL A 685 9.28 0.18 -16.68
N GLY A 686 10.03 1.10 -16.07
CA GLY A 686 10.84 0.82 -14.89
C GLY A 686 12.13 0.09 -15.24
N ALA A 687 12.82 -0.42 -14.22
CA ALA A 687 14.02 -1.23 -14.33
C ALA A 687 13.73 -2.66 -13.81
N PRO A 688 12.95 -3.48 -14.56
CA PRO A 688 12.60 -4.81 -14.13
C PRO A 688 13.82 -5.71 -14.03
N GLU A 689 13.85 -6.54 -13.00
CA GLU A 689 14.91 -7.52 -12.75
C GLU A 689 14.41 -8.91 -13.16
N THR A 690 14.95 -9.44 -14.26
CA THR A 690 14.57 -10.76 -14.78
C THR A 690 15.76 -11.69 -14.84
N ARG A 691 15.61 -12.90 -14.31
CA ARG A 691 16.60 -13.98 -14.37
C ARG A 691 15.94 -15.30 -14.80
N ILE A 692 16.42 -15.87 -15.90
CA ILE A 692 16.01 -17.18 -16.43
C ILE A 692 17.24 -18.08 -16.49
N ALA A 693 17.45 -18.91 -15.47
CA ALA A 693 18.71 -19.60 -15.30
C ALA A 693 18.60 -21.10 -14.98
N SER A 694 19.56 -21.88 -15.47
CA SER A 694 19.70 -23.32 -15.13
C SER A 694 18.43 -24.16 -15.41
N ASN A 695 17.64 -23.80 -16.41
CA ASN A 695 16.47 -24.57 -16.83
C ASN A 695 16.84 -25.58 -17.92
N ALA A 696 16.10 -26.70 -17.99
CA ALA A 696 16.21 -27.68 -19.05
C ALA A 696 15.03 -27.53 -20.04
N PHE A 697 15.33 -27.46 -21.33
CA PHE A 697 14.36 -27.36 -22.41
C PHE A 697 14.52 -28.56 -23.36
N ALA A 698 13.56 -29.49 -23.33
CA ALA A 698 13.56 -30.70 -24.16
C ALA A 698 12.41 -30.65 -25.17
N ALA A 699 12.73 -30.48 -26.46
CA ALA A 699 11.72 -30.21 -27.50
C ALA A 699 10.77 -29.03 -27.13
N THR A 700 11.33 -28.01 -26.47
CA THR A 700 10.65 -26.75 -26.11
C THR A 700 11.50 -25.58 -26.62
N PRO A 701 10.90 -24.54 -27.22
CA PRO A 701 11.64 -23.36 -27.64
C PRO A 701 12.36 -22.65 -26.48
N ALA A 702 13.49 -22.01 -26.80
CA ALA A 702 14.20 -21.14 -25.86
C ALA A 702 13.29 -20.02 -25.30
N PRO A 703 13.55 -19.54 -24.06
CA PRO A 703 12.79 -18.44 -23.48
C PRO A 703 12.97 -17.15 -24.29
N ARG A 704 11.89 -16.36 -24.40
CA ARG A 704 11.89 -15.06 -25.07
C ARG A 704 11.70 -13.93 -24.07
N ILE A 705 12.47 -12.87 -24.23
CA ILE A 705 12.31 -11.60 -23.53
C ILE A 705 11.94 -10.53 -24.55
N GLU A 706 10.80 -9.88 -24.34
CA GLU A 706 10.29 -8.81 -25.19
C GLU A 706 10.37 -7.48 -24.43
N GLU A 707 10.87 -6.43 -25.07
CA GLU A 707 10.99 -5.10 -24.48
C GLU A 707 10.01 -4.15 -25.16
N LEU A 708 9.02 -3.64 -24.42
CA LEU A 708 8.00 -2.74 -24.98
C LEU A 708 8.47 -1.27 -25.07
N ALA A 709 9.26 -0.83 -24.10
CA ALA A 709 9.66 0.58 -23.96
C ALA A 709 11.18 0.79 -24.09
N TRP A 710 11.98 -0.20 -23.72
CA TRP A 710 13.43 -0.13 -23.75
C TRP A 710 13.98 -0.39 -25.15
N LYS A 711 14.89 0.48 -25.61
CA LYS A 711 15.48 0.42 -26.96
C LYS A 711 16.90 -0.18 -26.99
N GLY A 712 17.45 -0.51 -25.82
CA GLY A 712 18.77 -1.13 -25.73
C GLY A 712 18.70 -2.67 -25.81
N PRO A 713 19.80 -3.36 -25.50
CA PRO A 713 19.81 -4.82 -25.38
C PRO A 713 18.78 -5.32 -24.36
N PRO A 714 18.19 -6.51 -24.53
CA PRO A 714 17.28 -7.09 -23.54
C PRO A 714 17.87 -7.08 -22.13
N ARG A 715 17.09 -6.66 -21.15
CA ARG A 715 17.57 -6.41 -19.78
C ARG A 715 17.62 -7.65 -18.88
N GLY A 716 16.97 -8.74 -19.28
CA GLY A 716 16.95 -9.96 -18.48
C GLY A 716 18.19 -10.84 -18.68
N LEU A 717 18.61 -11.50 -17.60
CA LEU A 717 19.73 -12.43 -17.58
C LEU A 717 19.25 -13.84 -17.95
N VAL A 718 19.73 -14.37 -19.08
CA VAL A 718 19.45 -15.74 -19.53
C VAL A 718 20.74 -16.54 -19.54
N GLU A 719 20.91 -17.48 -18.60
CA GLU A 719 22.20 -18.16 -18.37
C GLU A 719 22.06 -19.64 -17.96
N GLY A 720 23.03 -20.48 -18.33
CA GLY A 720 23.11 -21.86 -17.85
C GLY A 720 21.94 -22.78 -18.26
N ASN A 721 21.08 -22.35 -19.18
CA ASN A 721 19.96 -23.15 -19.66
C ASN A 721 20.45 -24.23 -20.66
N VAL A 722 19.91 -25.43 -20.58
CA VAL A 722 20.32 -26.57 -21.42
C VAL A 722 19.21 -26.87 -22.43
N GLU A 723 19.53 -26.79 -23.71
CA GLU A 723 18.65 -27.22 -24.81
C GLU A 723 19.00 -28.65 -25.23
N ALA A 724 18.08 -29.59 -24.98
CA ALA A 724 18.11 -30.89 -25.65
C ALA A 724 17.34 -30.73 -26.97
N ARG A 725 18.07 -30.45 -28.06
CA ARG A 725 17.48 -30.51 -29.40
C ARG A 725 17.17 -31.97 -29.73
N PRO A 726 15.99 -32.26 -30.32
CA PRO A 726 15.56 -33.62 -30.63
C PRO A 726 16.52 -34.34 -31.58
#